data_AF-A0A6J2P8G2-F1
#
_entry.id   AF-A0A6J2P8G2-F1
#
_cell.length_a   1.000
_cell.length_b   1.000
_cell.length_c   1.000
_cell.angle_alpha   90.00
_cell.angle_beta   90.00
_cell.angle_gamma   90.00
#
_symmetry.space_group_name_H-M   'P 1'
#
loop_
_entity.id
_entity.type
_entity.pdbx_description
1 polymer ?
#
loop_
_entity_poly.entity_id
_entity_poly.type
_entity_poly.pdbx_seq_one_letter_code
_entity_poly.pdbx_strand_id
1 'polypeptide(L)'
;MLTAQRACVAMTARRLVSASVSSAYARHSLIHTSTPCQNQDELHPEWASLAKKQLKGKNPEDLIWRTPEGLNIKPVYTNADSADRPDELPGVFPYTRGPYPTMYTNRPWTIRQYAGFSTVEESNKFYKDNIKAGQQGLSVAFDLPTHRGYDSDNPRVHGDVGMAGVAIDTVEDMKMLFDEIPLEKMSVSMTMNGAVVPVLAMFIVTGEEQGVSKAKLTGTIQNDILKEFMVRNTYIFPPEPSMQAIADIFAYTSKNMPKFNSISISGYHLQEAGADAILEVAYTIANGLEYCRTGLKAGLTIDEFAPRLSFFWGIGMNFYMEIAKLRAGRRLWATLMKENFQPKNAKSLLLRTHCQTSGWSLTEQDPYNNVVRTVIEAMAAVFGGTQSLHTNSFDEALGLPTVKSARIARNTQIIIQEESGIPKVADPWGGSHMMEALTDDVYNKALKFIKEIEEMGGMAKAVAEGIPKLRIEECAARKQARIDSGSEVIVGVNKYRLAKEETVEVLSIDNTSVRLKQIEKLKKVRESRDPEAANKCLAAIEDCARTEEGNLLALAVEAARARLPLKLPSRRSMQTYTVSGSARLPQDTRPWYRSSSRNYGSSTGQISLSSAEASSHHRTMSSCTRAVCAPSSAQEPGSHKLRWRLSTASRRAWKTSDSPCELKLQLKELSIHGVSTTKPQVGAHTSVQNQFDLLRKIVKKTTTYNISHQENTAYTAVKRTC
;
A
#
# COMPACT_ATOMS: atom_id res chain seq x y z
N MET A 1 -47.79 -40.55 4.08
CA MET A 1 -48.61 -40.99 2.93
C MET A 1 -48.16 -40.24 1.71
N LEU A 2 -47.31 -40.89 0.92
CA LEU A 2 -47.03 -40.53 -0.47
C LEU A 2 -48.32 -40.61 -1.29
N THR A 3 -48.31 -39.93 -2.45
CA THR A 3 -49.31 -39.88 -3.53
C THR A 3 -50.40 -38.79 -3.45
N ALA A 4 -49.98 -37.52 -3.38
CA ALA A 4 -50.79 -36.40 -3.89
C ALA A 4 -49.91 -35.18 -4.25
N GLN A 5 -48.98 -35.34 -5.19
CA GLN A 5 -48.13 -34.23 -5.67
C GLN A 5 -47.83 -34.32 -7.17
N ARG A 6 -48.84 -34.66 -7.98
CA ARG A 6 -48.79 -34.58 -9.45
C ARG A 6 -50.15 -34.24 -10.04
N ALA A 7 -50.71 -33.08 -9.68
CA ALA A 7 -51.87 -32.48 -10.37
C ALA A 7 -52.09 -31.00 -10.00
N CYS A 8 -51.04 -30.19 -9.91
CA CYS A 8 -51.21 -28.73 -9.77
C CYS A 8 -50.00 -27.95 -10.34
N VAL A 9 -49.60 -28.31 -11.57
CA VAL A 9 -48.54 -27.61 -12.34
C VAL A 9 -49.04 -27.17 -13.73
N ALA A 10 -50.34 -27.30 -14.03
CA ALA A 10 -50.87 -27.02 -15.37
C ALA A 10 -51.82 -25.81 -15.48
N MET A 11 -52.00 -25.00 -14.44
CA MET A 11 -52.96 -23.87 -14.47
C MET A 11 -52.42 -22.50 -14.03
N THR A 12 -51.10 -22.32 -14.03
CA THR A 12 -50.45 -21.02 -13.72
C THR A 12 -49.51 -20.54 -14.83
N ALA A 13 -49.77 -20.95 -16.08
CA ALA A 13 -48.95 -20.60 -17.25
C ALA A 13 -49.73 -19.86 -18.36
N ARG A 14 -50.89 -19.25 -18.05
CA ARG A 14 -51.73 -18.54 -19.05
C ARG A 14 -52.26 -17.18 -18.61
N ARG A 15 -51.54 -16.47 -17.73
CA ARG A 15 -51.89 -15.08 -17.31
C ARG A 15 -50.71 -14.10 -17.28
N LEU A 16 -49.73 -14.29 -18.18
CA LEU A 16 -48.60 -13.38 -18.36
C LEU A 16 -48.33 -13.01 -19.84
N VAL A 17 -49.39 -12.95 -20.65
CA VAL A 17 -49.31 -12.44 -22.04
C VAL A 17 -50.55 -11.61 -22.33
N SER A 18 -50.59 -10.36 -21.84
CA SER A 18 -51.39 -9.25 -22.39
C SER A 18 -51.29 -8.01 -21.49
N ALA A 19 -50.23 -7.23 -21.61
CA ALA A 19 -50.19 -5.83 -21.14
C ALA A 19 -48.99 -5.12 -21.75
N SER A 20 -49.09 -4.78 -23.04
CA SER A 20 -48.06 -4.07 -23.78
C SER A 20 -48.68 -3.06 -24.72
N VAL A 21 -49.30 -1.99 -24.20
CA VAL A 21 -49.51 -0.74 -24.95
C VAL A 21 -49.57 0.47 -23.99
N SER A 22 -48.74 1.47 -24.28
CA SER A 22 -48.80 2.88 -23.84
C SER A 22 -48.24 3.28 -22.46
N SER A 23 -47.03 3.85 -22.48
CA SER A 23 -46.73 5.14 -21.83
C SER A 23 -45.34 5.58 -22.29
N ALA A 24 -45.32 6.52 -23.24
CA ALA A 24 -44.11 7.19 -23.69
C ALA A 24 -43.70 8.24 -22.65
N TYR A 25 -42.59 7.99 -21.96
CA TYR A 25 -41.80 9.04 -21.31
C TYR A 25 -40.37 8.91 -21.78
N ALA A 26 -39.90 9.97 -22.44
CA ALA A 26 -38.59 10.10 -23.05
C ALA A 26 -37.49 9.88 -21.99
N ARG A 27 -36.81 8.73 -22.05
CA ARG A 27 -35.47 8.58 -21.49
C ARG A 27 -34.50 8.87 -22.61
N HIS A 28 -33.86 10.04 -22.57
CA HIS A 28 -32.61 10.24 -23.30
C HIS A 28 -31.56 9.33 -22.67
N SER A 29 -31.45 8.14 -23.24
CA SER A 29 -30.36 7.21 -22.97
C SER A 29 -29.13 7.72 -23.73
N LEU A 30 -28.23 8.39 -23.03
CA LEU A 30 -26.85 8.55 -23.49
C LEU A 30 -26.13 7.22 -23.27
N ILE A 31 -26.48 6.20 -24.06
CA ILE A 31 -25.60 5.08 -24.29
C ILE A 31 -24.51 5.64 -25.21
N HIS A 32 -23.36 5.99 -24.64
CA HIS A 32 -22.13 5.94 -25.42
C HIS A 32 -21.95 4.47 -25.82
N THR A 33 -22.36 4.15 -27.04
CA THR A 33 -22.08 2.87 -27.67
C THR A 33 -20.58 2.78 -27.83
N SER A 34 -19.91 2.12 -26.88
CA SER A 34 -18.60 1.56 -27.14
C SER A 34 -18.78 0.49 -28.21
N THR A 35 -18.32 0.78 -29.42
CA THR A 35 -18.10 -0.24 -30.45
C THR A 35 -17.34 -1.40 -29.81
N PRO A 36 -17.77 -2.67 -29.96
CA PRO A 36 -16.99 -3.79 -29.46
C PRO A 36 -15.62 -3.75 -30.15
N CYS A 37 -14.56 -3.54 -29.37
CA CYS A 37 -13.19 -3.51 -29.85
C CYS A 37 -12.93 -4.81 -30.63
N GLN A 38 -12.55 -4.68 -31.91
CA GLN A 38 -12.11 -5.81 -32.73
C GLN A 38 -10.98 -6.56 -32.00
N ASN A 39 -10.96 -7.90 -32.14
CA ASN A 39 -10.06 -8.87 -31.50
C ASN A 39 -8.79 -8.25 -30.89
N GLN A 40 -8.84 -7.93 -29.59
CA GLN A 40 -7.75 -7.24 -28.87
C GLN A 40 -6.41 -7.99 -28.93
N ASP A 41 -6.45 -9.30 -29.20
CA ASP A 41 -5.29 -10.18 -29.26
C ASP A 41 -4.59 -10.23 -30.63
N GLU A 42 -5.15 -9.63 -31.69
CA GLU A 42 -4.52 -9.68 -33.01
C GLU A 42 -3.25 -8.81 -33.06
N LEU A 43 -2.16 -9.44 -33.52
CA LEU A 43 -0.88 -8.80 -33.75
C LEU A 43 -0.87 -8.09 -35.11
N HIS A 44 -0.24 -6.92 -35.19
CA HIS A 44 -0.13 -6.19 -36.45
C HIS A 44 0.52 -7.09 -37.53
N PRO A 45 -0.14 -7.36 -38.68
CA PRO A 45 0.29 -8.40 -39.62
C PRO A 45 1.72 -8.22 -40.15
N GLU A 46 2.10 -6.98 -40.45
CA GLU A 46 3.46 -6.67 -40.90
C GLU A 46 4.51 -6.94 -39.81
N TRP A 47 4.21 -6.56 -38.57
CA TRP A 47 5.10 -6.79 -37.43
C TRP A 47 5.22 -8.29 -37.16
N ALA A 48 4.11 -9.03 -37.19
CA ALA A 48 4.11 -10.47 -37.00
C ALA A 48 4.95 -11.19 -38.06
N SER A 49 4.90 -10.74 -39.32
CA SER A 49 5.75 -11.26 -40.41
C SER A 49 7.24 -11.02 -40.13
N LEU A 50 7.61 -9.80 -39.74
CA LEU A 50 8.98 -9.44 -39.36
C LEU A 50 9.48 -10.24 -38.16
N ALA A 51 8.67 -10.34 -37.11
CA ALA A 51 8.98 -11.10 -35.91
C ALA A 51 9.15 -12.60 -36.24
N LYS A 52 8.27 -13.19 -37.05
CA LYS A 52 8.38 -14.58 -37.49
C LYS A 52 9.68 -14.85 -38.24
N LYS A 53 10.09 -13.92 -39.11
CA LYS A 53 11.39 -13.98 -39.81
C LYS A 53 12.56 -13.91 -38.81
N GLN A 54 12.54 -12.97 -37.87
CA GLN A 54 13.57 -12.81 -36.85
C GLN A 54 13.67 -14.02 -35.92
N LEU A 55 12.53 -14.60 -35.53
CA LEU A 55 12.43 -15.76 -34.66
C LEU A 55 12.70 -17.09 -35.39
N LYS A 56 13.15 -17.05 -36.65
CA LYS A 56 13.44 -18.25 -37.49
C LYS A 56 12.26 -19.20 -37.60
N GLY A 57 11.05 -18.66 -37.78
CA GLY A 57 9.82 -19.41 -38.02
C GLY A 57 8.97 -19.73 -36.79
N LYS A 58 9.42 -19.40 -35.57
CA LYS A 58 8.58 -19.53 -34.35
C LYS A 58 7.36 -18.60 -34.40
N ASN A 59 6.30 -18.95 -33.65
CA ASN A 59 5.06 -18.18 -33.62
C ASN A 59 5.25 -16.87 -32.83
N PRO A 60 5.02 -15.69 -33.44
CA PRO A 60 5.08 -14.41 -32.72
C PRO A 60 4.07 -14.28 -31.57
N GLU A 61 2.95 -15.02 -31.60
CA GLU A 61 1.94 -15.03 -30.52
C GLU A 61 2.49 -15.61 -29.21
N ASP A 62 3.57 -16.39 -29.26
CA ASP A 62 4.24 -16.91 -28.07
C ASP A 62 4.89 -15.77 -27.25
N LEU A 63 5.09 -14.59 -27.85
CA LEU A 63 5.60 -13.39 -27.19
C LEU A 63 4.53 -12.59 -26.45
N ILE A 64 3.25 -12.93 -26.59
CA ILE A 64 2.18 -12.28 -25.84
C ILE A 64 2.35 -12.59 -24.36
N TRP A 65 2.47 -11.53 -23.55
CA TRP A 65 2.59 -11.68 -22.11
C TRP A 65 1.20 -11.86 -21.50
N ARG A 66 0.94 -13.09 -21.06
CA ARG A 66 -0.26 -13.46 -20.31
C ARG A 66 -0.04 -13.12 -18.83
N THR A 67 -0.65 -12.02 -18.41
CA THR A 67 -0.48 -11.48 -17.05
C THR A 67 -1.25 -12.28 -16.01
N PRO A 68 -0.85 -12.27 -14.73
CA PRO A 68 -1.62 -12.87 -13.63
C PRO A 68 -3.06 -12.35 -13.53
N GLU A 69 -3.26 -11.09 -13.90
CA GLU A 69 -4.56 -10.41 -14.01
C GLU A 69 -5.47 -11.03 -15.08
N GLY A 70 -4.95 -11.96 -15.91
CA GLY A 70 -5.64 -12.57 -17.04
C GLY A 70 -5.88 -11.58 -18.19
N LEU A 71 -4.97 -10.63 -18.38
CA LEU A 71 -4.88 -9.75 -19.54
C LEU A 71 -3.74 -10.19 -20.46
N ASN A 72 -3.91 -9.98 -21.76
CA ASN A 72 -2.90 -10.26 -22.77
C ASN A 72 -2.20 -8.96 -23.17
N ILE A 73 -0.94 -8.79 -22.78
CA ILE A 73 -0.15 -7.64 -23.21
C ILE A 73 0.61 -8.01 -24.48
N LYS A 74 0.32 -7.28 -25.56
CA LYS A 74 0.98 -7.49 -26.85
C LYS A 74 2.44 -7.02 -26.82
N PRO A 75 3.33 -7.67 -27.59
CA PRO A 75 4.72 -7.25 -27.69
C PRO A 75 4.89 -5.89 -28.37
N VAL A 76 3.94 -5.47 -29.22
CA VAL A 76 3.90 -4.15 -29.86
C VAL A 76 2.45 -3.68 -30.00
N TYR A 77 2.23 -2.38 -29.77
CA TYR A 77 0.96 -1.69 -29.98
C TYR A 77 1.14 -0.58 -31.02
N THR A 78 0.10 -0.31 -31.79
CA THR A 78 0.05 0.64 -32.90
C THR A 78 -1.17 1.54 -32.80
N ASN A 79 -1.32 2.49 -33.72
CA ASN A 79 -2.50 3.35 -33.76
C ASN A 79 -3.82 2.57 -33.87
N ALA A 80 -3.82 1.38 -34.48
CA ALA A 80 -5.02 0.54 -34.56
C ALA A 80 -5.56 0.13 -33.18
N ASP A 81 -4.71 0.12 -32.15
CA ASP A 81 -5.06 -0.25 -30.78
C ASP A 81 -5.60 0.92 -29.95
N SER A 82 -5.63 2.13 -30.53
CA SER A 82 -6.03 3.36 -29.83
C SER A 82 -6.79 4.39 -30.67
N ALA A 83 -7.11 4.09 -31.93
CA ALA A 83 -7.60 5.08 -32.89
C ALA A 83 -8.92 5.75 -32.48
N ASP A 84 -9.81 5.02 -31.78
CA ASP A 84 -11.15 5.49 -31.45
C ASP A 84 -11.23 6.23 -30.10
N ARG A 85 -10.09 6.57 -29.48
CA ARG A 85 -10.08 7.19 -28.14
C ARG A 85 -10.33 8.70 -28.19
N PRO A 86 -11.19 9.23 -27.30
CA PRO A 86 -11.41 10.67 -27.21
C PRO A 86 -10.17 11.39 -26.67
N ASP A 87 -10.01 12.65 -27.06
CA ASP A 87 -8.96 13.53 -26.53
C ASP A 87 -9.32 13.98 -25.11
N GLU A 88 -8.85 13.23 -24.11
CA GLU A 88 -9.06 13.53 -22.70
C GLU A 88 -8.01 14.51 -22.15
N LEU A 89 -8.43 15.35 -21.20
CA LEU A 89 -7.57 16.31 -20.50
C LEU A 89 -7.55 16.05 -18.98
N PRO A 90 -6.41 16.27 -18.30
CA PRO A 90 -6.37 16.23 -16.83
C PRO A 90 -7.32 17.28 -16.24
N GLY A 91 -7.98 16.95 -15.13
CA GLY A 91 -8.95 17.83 -14.48
C GLY A 91 -10.30 17.97 -15.19
N VAL A 92 -10.53 17.21 -16.27
CA VAL A 92 -11.81 17.13 -16.97
C VAL A 92 -12.35 15.70 -16.86
N PHE A 93 -13.67 15.55 -16.68
CA PHE A 93 -14.31 14.23 -16.68
C PHE A 93 -13.96 13.45 -17.97
N PRO A 94 -13.57 12.17 -17.89
CA PRO A 94 -13.65 11.27 -16.73
C PRO A 94 -12.37 11.19 -15.88
N TYR A 95 -11.48 12.18 -15.97
CA TYR A 95 -10.28 12.35 -15.13
C TYR A 95 -9.22 11.24 -15.27
N THR A 96 -9.24 10.46 -16.34
CA THR A 96 -8.25 9.39 -16.59
C THR A 96 -6.83 9.95 -16.49
N ARG A 97 -6.58 11.12 -17.08
CA ARG A 97 -5.28 11.81 -17.10
C ARG A 97 -4.90 12.54 -15.81
N GLY A 98 -5.75 12.50 -14.79
CA GLY A 98 -5.48 13.07 -13.47
C GLY A 98 -6.61 13.97 -12.95
N PRO A 99 -6.76 14.10 -11.62
CA PRO A 99 -7.87 14.85 -11.02
C PRO A 99 -7.72 16.37 -11.10
N TYR A 100 -6.53 16.90 -11.43
CA TYR A 100 -6.24 18.34 -11.46
C TYR A 100 -5.65 18.75 -12.81
N PRO A 101 -6.03 19.91 -13.39
CA PRO A 101 -5.56 20.31 -14.72
C PRO A 101 -4.04 20.42 -14.85
N THR A 102 -3.37 20.98 -13.85
CA THR A 102 -1.91 21.19 -13.90
C THR A 102 -1.12 19.99 -13.38
N MET A 103 -1.76 19.05 -12.68
CA MET A 103 -1.08 17.99 -11.93
C MET A 103 0.22 18.52 -11.25
N TYR A 104 1.36 17.89 -11.53
CA TYR A 104 2.64 18.21 -10.90
C TYR A 104 3.38 19.39 -11.51
N THR A 105 2.92 19.94 -12.64
CA THR A 105 3.62 21.05 -13.29
C THR A 105 3.58 22.32 -12.43
N ASN A 106 2.56 22.45 -11.57
CA ASN A 106 2.45 23.51 -10.56
C ASN A 106 2.90 23.04 -9.17
N ARG A 107 2.36 21.90 -8.69
CA ARG A 107 2.68 21.37 -7.35
C ARG A 107 2.84 19.85 -7.40
N PRO A 108 4.01 19.30 -7.01
CA PRO A 108 4.21 17.86 -7.01
C PRO A 108 3.31 17.16 -5.96
N TRP A 109 3.28 15.83 -6.00
CA TRP A 109 2.62 15.04 -4.96
C TRP A 109 3.25 15.32 -3.59
N THR A 110 2.47 15.07 -2.52
CA THR A 110 2.97 15.25 -1.16
C THR A 110 3.88 14.07 -0.78
N ILE A 111 5.13 14.36 -0.40
CA ILE A 111 6.01 13.36 0.22
C ILE A 111 5.47 13.05 1.63
N ARG A 112 4.90 11.87 1.80
CA ARG A 112 4.21 11.45 3.03
C ARG A 112 4.74 10.08 3.49
N GLN A 113 5.82 10.11 4.26
CA GLN A 113 6.35 8.90 4.87
C GLN A 113 5.49 8.47 6.07
N TYR A 114 5.23 7.17 6.11
CA TYR A 114 4.54 6.45 7.17
C TYR A 114 5.58 6.13 8.23
N ALA A 115 5.32 6.60 9.44
CA ALA A 115 6.31 6.59 10.50
C ALA A 115 5.61 6.57 11.87
N GLY A 116 6.30 6.01 12.85
CA GLY A 116 5.83 5.87 14.22
C GLY A 116 6.31 4.55 14.76
N PHE A 117 7.01 4.57 15.88
CA PHE A 117 7.54 3.39 16.54
C PHE A 117 7.85 3.71 18.00
N SER A 118 7.87 2.67 18.85
CA SER A 118 8.27 2.79 20.24
C SER A 118 7.42 3.82 21.00
N THR A 119 8.01 4.89 21.55
CA THR A 119 7.28 5.91 22.32
C THR A 119 6.86 7.12 21.47
N VAL A 120 5.88 7.88 21.99
CA VAL A 120 5.43 9.14 21.39
C VAL A 120 6.54 10.18 21.27
N GLU A 121 7.48 10.24 22.22
CA GLU A 121 8.61 11.19 22.19
C GLU A 121 9.61 10.86 21.08
N GLU A 122 9.93 9.58 20.91
CA GLU A 122 10.83 9.11 19.85
C GLU A 122 10.19 9.31 18.48
N SER A 123 8.90 9.00 18.36
CA SER A 123 8.11 9.24 17.15
C SER A 123 8.03 10.74 16.82
N ASN A 124 7.74 11.61 17.80
CA ASN A 124 7.70 13.07 17.63
C ASN A 124 9.06 13.61 17.16
N LYS A 125 10.16 13.18 17.79
CA LYS A 125 11.51 13.54 17.38
C LYS A 125 11.77 13.12 15.93
N PHE A 126 11.43 11.89 15.57
CA PHE A 126 11.59 11.38 14.22
C PHE A 126 10.77 12.18 13.19
N TYR A 127 9.54 12.58 13.54
CA TYR A 127 8.71 13.45 12.71
C TYR A 127 9.36 14.81 12.48
N LYS A 128 9.83 15.47 13.55
CA LYS A 128 10.51 16.77 13.47
C LYS A 128 11.76 16.70 12.59
N ASP A 129 12.56 15.65 12.75
CA ASP A 129 13.78 15.45 11.97
C ASP A 129 13.46 15.21 10.47
N ASN A 130 12.40 14.45 10.16
CA ASN A 130 11.99 14.24 8.78
C ASN A 130 11.35 15.46 8.13
N ILE A 131 10.57 16.26 8.87
CA ILE A 131 10.04 17.53 8.40
C ILE A 131 11.18 18.47 8.02
N LYS A 132 12.19 18.62 8.90
CA LYS A 132 13.40 19.42 8.63
C LYS A 132 14.14 18.94 7.38
N ALA A 133 14.07 17.65 7.07
CA ALA A 133 14.75 17.04 5.94
C ALA A 133 13.89 16.90 4.67
N GLY A 134 12.75 17.58 4.60
CA GLY A 134 11.94 17.72 3.37
C GLY A 134 10.64 16.93 3.32
N GLN A 135 10.25 16.23 4.40
CA GLN A 135 8.92 15.61 4.46
C GLN A 135 7.83 16.68 4.55
N GLN A 136 6.79 16.57 3.72
CA GLN A 136 5.77 17.60 3.55
C GLN A 136 4.45 17.32 4.29
N GLY A 137 4.19 16.06 4.63
CA GLY A 137 3.03 15.64 5.41
C GLY A 137 3.37 14.47 6.33
N LEU A 138 2.73 14.40 7.49
CA LEU A 138 2.95 13.31 8.45
C LEU A 138 2.00 12.15 8.17
N SER A 139 2.45 10.93 8.45
CA SER A 139 1.55 9.78 8.48
C SER A 139 1.90 8.90 9.67
N VAL A 140 0.95 8.78 10.60
CA VAL A 140 1.13 8.11 11.89
C VAL A 140 0.83 6.62 11.78
N ALA A 141 1.81 5.81 12.19
CA ALA A 141 1.70 4.38 12.40
C ALA A 141 1.40 4.08 13.87
N PHE A 142 0.27 3.42 14.15
CA PHE A 142 -0.11 3.04 15.51
C PHE A 142 0.21 1.58 15.79
N ASP A 143 0.46 1.25 17.05
CA ASP A 143 0.65 -0.13 17.46
C ASP A 143 -0.66 -0.96 17.38
N LEU A 144 -0.51 -2.28 17.46
CA LEU A 144 -1.64 -3.20 17.38
C LEU A 144 -2.66 -3.05 18.55
N PRO A 145 -2.23 -2.81 19.81
CA PRO A 145 -3.14 -2.46 20.90
C PRO A 145 -4.04 -1.28 20.55
N THR A 146 -3.45 -0.17 20.11
CA THR A 146 -4.16 1.05 19.73
C THR A 146 -5.15 0.76 18.61
N HIS A 147 -4.71 0.04 17.58
CA HIS A 147 -5.55 -0.37 16.45
C HIS A 147 -6.83 -1.09 16.87
N ARG A 148 -6.72 -1.96 17.89
CA ARG A 148 -7.79 -2.85 18.36
C ARG A 148 -8.50 -2.34 19.62
N GLY A 149 -8.24 -1.09 20.02
CA GLY A 149 -8.93 -0.43 21.13
C GLY A 149 -8.57 -1.00 22.50
N TYR A 150 -7.33 -1.45 22.66
CA TYR A 150 -6.79 -1.89 23.94
C TYR A 150 -5.81 -0.86 24.49
N ASP A 151 -6.00 -0.50 25.76
CA ASP A 151 -5.00 0.22 26.54
C ASP A 151 -3.74 -0.64 26.74
N SER A 152 -2.59 0.01 26.86
CA SER A 152 -1.26 -0.61 27.01
C SER A 152 -1.07 -1.44 28.29
N ASP A 153 -1.93 -1.25 29.31
CA ASP A 153 -1.94 -2.05 30.53
C ASP A 153 -2.78 -3.33 30.42
N ASN A 154 -3.41 -3.58 29.27
CA ASN A 154 -4.22 -4.77 29.07
C ASN A 154 -3.36 -6.04 29.00
N PRO A 155 -3.61 -7.07 29.83
CA PRO A 155 -2.80 -8.29 29.84
C PRO A 155 -2.74 -9.03 28.48
N ARG A 156 -3.74 -8.84 27.61
CA ARG A 156 -3.82 -9.51 26.31
C ARG A 156 -2.80 -9.00 25.29
N VAL A 157 -2.30 -7.79 25.45
CA VAL A 157 -1.49 -7.09 24.44
C VAL A 157 -0.06 -6.82 24.92
N HIS A 158 0.36 -7.48 26.00
CA HIS A 158 1.66 -7.30 26.66
C HIS A 158 2.85 -7.22 25.68
N GLY A 159 2.89 -8.10 24.67
CA GLY A 159 4.01 -8.18 23.72
C GLY A 159 3.91 -7.21 22.53
N ASP A 160 2.79 -6.51 22.37
CA ASP A 160 2.52 -5.72 21.15
C ASP A 160 2.67 -4.20 21.35
N VAL A 161 2.75 -3.75 22.61
CA VAL A 161 2.83 -2.33 22.96
C VAL A 161 4.07 -1.68 22.33
N GLY A 162 3.84 -0.67 21.49
CA GLY A 162 4.89 0.10 20.81
C GLY A 162 5.70 -0.65 19.75
N MET A 163 5.32 -1.89 19.39
CA MET A 163 6.13 -2.73 18.49
C MET A 163 5.89 -2.42 17.01
N ALA A 164 4.63 -2.37 16.60
CA ALA A 164 4.25 -2.14 15.20
C ALA A 164 4.07 -0.66 14.84
N GLY A 165 4.11 0.22 15.85
CA GLY A 165 3.81 1.63 15.73
C GLY A 165 3.89 2.33 17.08
N VAL A 166 3.44 3.58 17.14
CA VAL A 166 3.36 4.32 18.40
C VAL A 166 2.18 3.86 19.27
N ALA A 167 2.40 3.72 20.57
CA ALA A 167 1.36 3.45 21.55
C ALA A 167 0.62 4.74 21.93
N ILE A 168 -0.72 4.75 21.81
CA ILE A 168 -1.57 5.90 22.16
C ILE A 168 -2.70 5.40 23.03
N ASP A 169 -2.70 5.67 24.33
CA ASP A 169 -3.82 5.28 25.19
C ASP A 169 -4.79 6.44 25.42
N THR A 170 -4.29 7.68 25.46
CA THR A 170 -5.05 8.85 25.89
C THR A 170 -4.75 10.07 25.02
N VAL A 171 -5.52 11.15 25.21
CA VAL A 171 -5.23 12.45 24.56
C VAL A 171 -3.85 13.00 24.94
N GLU A 172 -3.32 12.69 26.12
CA GLU A 172 -2.00 13.16 26.53
C GLU A 172 -0.88 12.54 25.68
N ASP A 173 -1.04 11.29 25.25
CA ASP A 173 -0.10 10.65 24.31
C ASP A 173 -0.15 11.33 22.94
N MET A 174 -1.35 11.65 22.46
CA MET A 174 -1.53 12.37 21.20
C MET A 174 -0.94 13.79 21.25
N LYS A 175 -1.05 14.47 22.39
CA LYS A 175 -0.42 15.78 22.62
C LYS A 175 1.10 15.69 22.57
N MET A 176 1.69 14.71 23.25
CA MET A 176 3.14 14.47 23.19
C MET A 176 3.60 14.12 21.77
N LEU A 177 2.81 13.33 21.03
CA LEU A 177 3.12 12.97 19.65
C LEU A 177 3.22 14.20 18.73
N PHE A 178 2.37 15.21 18.95
CA PHE A 178 2.33 16.44 18.16
C PHE A 178 2.90 17.67 18.87
N ASP A 179 3.67 17.47 19.94
CA ASP A 179 4.31 18.55 20.66
C ASP A 179 5.26 19.32 19.73
N GLU A 180 5.16 20.65 19.74
CA GLU A 180 5.81 21.60 18.82
C GLU A 180 5.58 21.34 17.31
N ILE A 181 4.55 20.56 16.93
CA ILE A 181 4.14 20.37 15.53
C ILE A 181 2.85 21.18 15.30
N PRO A 182 2.88 22.29 14.54
CA PRO A 182 1.72 23.15 14.33
C PRO A 182 0.66 22.49 13.44
N LEU A 183 -0.40 21.96 14.06
CA LEU A 183 -1.45 21.20 13.36
C LEU A 183 -2.29 22.04 12.38
N GLU A 184 -2.26 23.37 12.47
CA GLU A 184 -2.89 24.26 11.50
C GLU A 184 -2.12 24.37 10.17
N LYS A 185 -0.84 23.95 10.16
CA LYS A 185 0.06 24.00 8.99
C LYS A 185 0.42 22.60 8.48
N MET A 186 0.28 21.58 9.31
CA MET A 186 0.67 20.21 8.98
C MET A 186 -0.53 19.38 8.53
N SER A 187 -0.41 18.70 7.39
CA SER A 187 -1.38 17.69 6.97
C SER A 187 -1.03 16.34 7.59
N VAL A 188 -1.85 15.86 8.51
CA VAL A 188 -1.61 14.61 9.26
C VAL A 188 -2.50 13.48 8.75
N SER A 189 -1.88 12.42 8.25
CA SER A 189 -2.56 11.16 7.93
C SER A 189 -2.47 10.21 9.12
N MET A 190 -3.54 9.50 9.43
CA MET A 190 -3.61 8.55 10.54
C MET A 190 -4.13 7.22 10.00
N THR A 191 -3.28 6.20 10.03
CA THR A 191 -3.66 4.84 9.61
C THR A 191 -4.38 4.15 10.76
N MET A 192 -5.66 4.46 10.96
CA MET A 192 -6.49 3.90 12.02
C MET A 192 -7.88 3.54 11.49
N ASN A 193 -8.43 2.41 11.95
CA ASN A 193 -9.71 1.86 11.50
C ASN A 193 -10.55 1.29 12.65
N GLY A 194 -10.07 0.26 13.36
CA GLY A 194 -10.82 -0.35 14.46
C GLY A 194 -11.17 0.64 15.57
N ALA A 195 -10.15 1.24 16.19
CA ALA A 195 -10.31 2.28 17.21
C ALA A 195 -10.38 3.71 16.61
N VAL A 196 -11.01 3.87 15.44
CA VAL A 196 -11.02 5.15 14.72
C VAL A 196 -11.68 6.28 15.51
N VAL A 197 -12.77 6.00 16.22
CA VAL A 197 -13.54 6.97 16.99
C VAL A 197 -12.69 7.64 18.08
N PRO A 198 -12.10 6.92 19.05
CA PRO A 198 -11.31 7.55 20.11
C PRO A 198 -10.02 8.19 19.57
N VAL A 199 -9.35 7.58 18.58
CA VAL A 199 -8.11 8.15 18.03
C VAL A 199 -8.37 9.47 17.29
N LEU A 200 -9.41 9.54 16.47
CA LEU A 200 -9.78 10.80 15.79
C LEU A 200 -10.24 11.86 16.80
N ALA A 201 -10.97 11.47 17.84
CA ALA A 201 -11.35 12.36 18.93
C ALA A 201 -10.13 12.95 19.66
N MET A 202 -9.13 12.12 20.00
CA MET A 202 -7.88 12.57 20.62
C MET A 202 -7.11 13.53 19.72
N PHE A 203 -7.07 13.28 18.40
CA PHE A 203 -6.48 14.21 17.44
C PHE A 203 -7.20 15.56 17.40
N ILE A 204 -8.54 15.56 17.40
CA ILE A 204 -9.35 16.78 17.45
C ILE A 204 -9.05 17.58 18.71
N VAL A 205 -9.09 16.94 19.89
CA VAL A 205 -8.82 17.62 21.18
C VAL A 205 -7.38 18.12 21.24
N THR A 206 -6.41 17.39 20.70
CA THR A 206 -5.03 17.87 20.60
C THR A 206 -4.94 19.15 19.78
N GLY A 207 -5.66 19.23 18.65
CA GLY A 207 -5.78 20.48 17.87
C GLY A 207 -6.45 21.61 18.65
N GLU A 208 -7.54 21.34 19.37
CA GLU A 208 -8.23 22.33 20.21
C GLU A 208 -7.31 22.88 21.31
N GLU A 209 -6.53 22.02 21.96
CA GLU A 209 -5.58 22.41 23.02
C GLU A 209 -4.34 23.15 22.49
N GLN A 210 -4.02 23.03 21.20
CA GLN A 210 -3.08 23.91 20.50
C GLN A 210 -3.71 25.26 20.08
N GLY A 211 -5.00 25.49 20.33
CA GLY A 211 -5.72 26.68 19.87
C GLY A 211 -6.12 26.62 18.38
N VAL A 212 -6.09 25.45 17.76
CA VAL A 212 -6.46 25.24 16.35
C VAL A 212 -7.93 24.88 16.25
N SER A 213 -8.69 25.67 15.49
CA SER A 213 -10.10 25.35 15.24
C SER A 213 -10.23 24.09 14.36
N LYS A 214 -11.25 23.27 14.64
CA LYS A 214 -11.55 22.03 13.89
C LYS A 214 -11.55 22.21 12.36
N ALA A 215 -12.05 23.35 11.88
CA ALA A 215 -12.12 23.67 10.45
C ALA A 215 -10.75 23.93 9.78
N LYS A 216 -9.69 24.20 10.57
CA LYS A 216 -8.33 24.37 10.08
C LYS A 216 -7.53 23.07 10.02
N LEU A 217 -7.96 22.02 10.73
CA LEU A 217 -7.29 20.73 10.71
C LEU A 217 -7.32 20.13 9.31
N THR A 218 -6.14 19.76 8.80
CA THR A 218 -5.99 19.10 7.50
C THR A 218 -5.34 17.74 7.70
N GLY A 219 -5.78 16.75 6.94
CA GLY A 219 -5.35 15.39 7.20
C GLY A 219 -6.27 14.35 6.61
N THR A 220 -5.99 13.10 6.97
CA THR A 220 -6.76 11.93 6.56
C THR A 220 -6.82 10.95 7.72
N ILE A 221 -7.99 10.35 7.95
CA ILE A 221 -8.13 9.14 8.77
C ILE A 221 -8.43 7.97 7.84
N GLN A 222 -7.82 6.80 8.05
CA GLN A 222 -8.01 5.69 7.10
C GLN A 222 -9.46 5.19 7.09
N ASN A 223 -10.04 4.88 8.25
CA ASN A 223 -11.48 4.68 8.46
C ASN A 223 -12.20 3.75 7.46
N ASP A 224 -11.49 2.77 6.90
CA ASP A 224 -12.04 1.81 5.93
C ASP A 224 -12.16 0.45 6.62
N ILE A 225 -13.34 0.13 7.13
CA ILE A 225 -13.55 -1.12 7.88
C ILE A 225 -13.80 -2.34 6.97
N LEU A 226 -14.37 -2.17 5.78
CA LEU A 226 -14.65 -3.28 4.86
C LEU A 226 -13.37 -4.04 4.50
N LYS A 227 -12.27 -3.33 4.23
CA LYS A 227 -10.96 -3.97 4.00
C LYS A 227 -10.32 -4.57 5.26
N GLU A 228 -10.74 -4.17 6.46
CA GLU A 228 -10.32 -4.84 7.70
C GLU A 228 -10.87 -6.27 7.76
N PHE A 229 -12.13 -6.46 7.41
CA PHE A 229 -12.75 -7.80 7.38
C PHE A 229 -12.20 -8.67 6.25
N MET A 230 -11.80 -8.07 5.13
CA MET A 230 -11.23 -8.82 4.01
C MET A 230 -9.81 -9.32 4.30
N VAL A 231 -8.92 -8.42 4.74
CA VAL A 231 -7.47 -8.71 4.75
C VAL A 231 -6.69 -8.14 5.92
N ARG A 232 -7.07 -7.00 6.50
CA ARG A 232 -6.20 -6.25 7.45
C ARG A 232 -6.40 -6.61 8.93
N ASN A 233 -7.54 -7.22 9.29
CA ASN A 233 -7.80 -7.88 10.56
C ASN A 233 -7.66 -7.04 11.85
N THR A 234 -7.78 -5.71 11.79
CA THR A 234 -7.78 -4.82 12.97
C THR A 234 -9.17 -4.31 13.35
N TYR A 235 -10.23 -4.99 12.91
CA TYR A 235 -11.60 -4.68 13.32
C TYR A 235 -11.85 -4.98 14.80
N ILE A 236 -12.78 -4.23 15.40
CA ILE A 236 -13.22 -4.39 16.80
C ILE A 236 -14.67 -4.89 16.85
N PHE A 237 -15.56 -4.21 16.14
CA PHE A 237 -17.00 -4.47 16.13
C PHE A 237 -17.42 -5.29 14.90
N PRO A 238 -18.62 -5.89 14.89
CA PRO A 238 -19.21 -6.46 13.69
C PRO A 238 -19.40 -5.43 12.55
N PRO A 239 -19.69 -5.86 11.32
CA PRO A 239 -19.82 -4.96 10.17
C PRO A 239 -20.81 -3.81 10.36
N GLU A 240 -22.04 -4.09 10.77
CA GLU A 240 -23.10 -3.06 10.90
C GLU A 240 -22.75 -1.90 11.85
N PRO A 241 -22.40 -2.12 13.14
CA PRO A 241 -22.01 -1.02 14.02
C PRO A 241 -20.71 -0.33 13.59
N SER A 242 -19.82 -1.04 12.88
CA SER A 242 -18.63 -0.40 12.31
C SER A 242 -18.99 0.56 11.17
N MET A 243 -19.94 0.19 10.31
CA MET A 243 -20.44 1.08 9.24
C MET A 243 -21.20 2.28 9.83
N GLN A 244 -21.93 2.10 10.93
CA GLN A 244 -22.56 3.20 11.65
C GLN A 244 -21.53 4.20 12.21
N ALA A 245 -20.42 3.71 12.79
CA ALA A 245 -19.34 4.60 13.24
C ALA A 245 -18.75 5.42 12.09
N ILE A 246 -18.64 4.85 10.88
CA ILE A 246 -18.20 5.56 9.67
C ILE A 246 -19.21 6.65 9.27
N ALA A 247 -20.51 6.34 9.30
CA ALA A 247 -21.58 7.31 9.05
C ALA A 247 -21.50 8.51 10.01
N ASP A 248 -21.30 8.26 11.30
CA ASP A 248 -21.15 9.31 12.31
C ASP A 248 -19.90 10.18 12.06
N ILE A 249 -18.80 9.57 11.64
CA ILE A 249 -17.58 10.29 11.27
C ILE A 249 -17.83 11.17 10.04
N PHE A 250 -18.54 10.68 9.03
CA PHE A 250 -18.90 11.48 7.84
C PHE A 250 -19.75 12.68 8.23
N ALA A 251 -20.80 12.48 9.03
CA ALA A 251 -21.70 13.54 9.47
C ALA A 251 -20.98 14.60 10.31
N TYR A 252 -20.07 14.17 11.20
CA TYR A 252 -19.31 15.10 12.03
C TYR A 252 -18.29 15.90 11.22
N THR A 253 -17.52 15.22 10.34
CA THR A 253 -16.42 15.85 9.60
C THR A 253 -16.92 16.77 8.49
N SER A 254 -18.02 16.43 7.80
CA SER A 254 -18.63 17.30 6.79
C SER A 254 -19.05 18.66 7.39
N LYS A 255 -19.57 18.65 8.62
CA LYS A 255 -20.02 19.85 9.34
C LYS A 255 -18.88 20.63 9.99
N ASN A 256 -17.92 19.95 10.63
CA ASN A 256 -16.96 20.59 11.53
C ASN A 256 -15.52 20.66 10.98
N MET A 257 -15.17 19.83 10.00
CA MET A 257 -13.79 19.64 9.52
C MET A 257 -13.72 19.59 7.98
N PRO A 258 -14.16 20.63 7.26
CA PRO A 258 -14.31 20.62 5.80
C PRO A 258 -13.00 20.44 4.99
N LYS A 259 -11.84 20.49 5.64
CA LYS A 259 -10.53 20.25 5.03
C LYS A 259 -9.96 18.85 5.30
N PHE A 260 -10.59 18.08 6.17
CA PHE A 260 -10.14 16.75 6.57
C PHE A 260 -10.75 15.68 5.65
N ASN A 261 -9.94 14.71 5.23
CA ASN A 261 -10.42 13.57 4.46
C ASN A 261 -10.91 12.49 5.44
N SER A 262 -12.21 12.22 5.40
CA SER A 262 -12.91 11.42 6.42
C SER A 262 -12.72 9.89 6.27
N ILE A 263 -12.15 9.46 5.14
CA ILE A 263 -11.83 8.08 4.84
C ILE A 263 -10.76 8.01 3.74
N SER A 264 -9.96 6.96 3.79
CA SER A 264 -9.04 6.53 2.74
C SER A 264 -9.42 5.13 2.28
N ILE A 265 -10.22 5.05 1.22
CA ILE A 265 -10.75 3.80 0.66
C ILE A 265 -9.59 3.02 0.03
N SER A 266 -9.22 1.88 0.62
CA SER A 266 -7.87 1.33 0.52
C SER A 266 -7.80 0.00 -0.23
N GLY A 267 -7.10 0.01 -1.37
CA GLY A 267 -6.66 -1.17 -2.13
C GLY A 267 -5.29 -1.70 -1.73
N TYR A 268 -4.40 -0.88 -1.15
CA TYR A 268 -3.03 -1.28 -0.74
C TYR A 268 -3.00 -2.65 -0.03
N HIS A 269 -3.78 -2.78 1.03
CA HIS A 269 -3.81 -4.00 1.84
C HIS A 269 -4.35 -5.21 1.08
N LEU A 270 -5.22 -5.01 0.09
CA LEU A 270 -5.72 -6.09 -0.76
C LEU A 270 -4.57 -6.63 -1.63
N GLN A 271 -3.79 -5.73 -2.25
CA GLN A 271 -2.61 -6.10 -3.03
C GLN A 271 -1.56 -6.81 -2.16
N GLU A 272 -1.27 -6.30 -0.97
CA GLU A 272 -0.31 -6.92 -0.04
C GLU A 272 -0.77 -8.30 0.44
N ALA A 273 -2.08 -8.54 0.51
CA ALA A 273 -2.65 -9.85 0.81
C ALA A 273 -2.67 -10.81 -0.39
N GLY A 274 -2.31 -10.33 -1.59
CA GLY A 274 -2.14 -11.12 -2.80
C GLY A 274 -3.18 -10.86 -3.91
N ALA A 275 -4.05 -9.85 -3.77
CA ALA A 275 -4.93 -9.44 -4.85
C ALA A 275 -4.10 -9.00 -6.08
N ASP A 276 -4.53 -9.37 -7.28
CA ASP A 276 -4.02 -8.76 -8.49
C ASP A 276 -4.58 -7.35 -8.69
N ALA A 277 -4.05 -6.60 -9.67
CA ALA A 277 -4.44 -5.21 -9.89
C ALA A 277 -5.94 -5.03 -10.23
N ILE A 278 -6.56 -6.05 -10.86
CA ILE A 278 -7.97 -5.98 -11.24
C ILE A 278 -8.87 -6.11 -10.00
N LEU A 279 -8.59 -7.10 -9.15
CA LEU A 279 -9.31 -7.30 -7.90
C LEU A 279 -9.12 -6.12 -6.95
N GLU A 280 -7.90 -5.57 -6.88
CA GLU A 280 -7.62 -4.37 -6.08
C GLU A 280 -8.52 -3.21 -6.52
N VAL A 281 -8.57 -2.88 -7.82
CA VAL A 281 -9.42 -1.79 -8.33
C VAL A 281 -10.88 -2.09 -8.08
N ALA A 282 -11.36 -3.28 -8.45
CA ALA A 282 -12.77 -3.63 -8.37
C ALA A 282 -13.28 -3.55 -6.93
N TYR A 283 -12.60 -4.20 -5.98
CA TYR A 283 -13.03 -4.27 -4.59
C TYR A 283 -12.90 -2.92 -3.88
N THR A 284 -11.89 -2.13 -4.20
CA THR A 284 -11.71 -0.80 -3.61
C THR A 284 -12.78 0.18 -4.10
N ILE A 285 -13.10 0.17 -5.39
CA ILE A 285 -14.17 1.02 -5.93
C ILE A 285 -15.54 0.56 -5.40
N ALA A 286 -15.80 -0.75 -5.32
CA ALA A 286 -17.03 -1.29 -4.74
C ALA A 286 -17.19 -0.92 -3.25
N ASN A 287 -16.11 -0.99 -2.44
CA ASN A 287 -16.10 -0.44 -1.08
C ASN A 287 -16.51 1.04 -1.09
N GLY A 288 -15.96 1.84 -2.01
CA GLY A 288 -16.30 3.26 -2.14
C GLY A 288 -17.78 3.51 -2.42
N LEU A 289 -18.41 2.69 -3.27
CA LEU A 289 -19.85 2.78 -3.54
C LEU A 289 -20.68 2.46 -2.28
N GLU A 290 -20.28 1.46 -1.50
CA GLU A 290 -20.91 1.10 -0.23
C GLU A 290 -20.78 2.24 0.81
N TYR A 291 -19.63 2.89 0.87
CA TYR A 291 -19.42 4.06 1.73
C TYR A 291 -20.25 5.27 1.28
N CYS A 292 -20.43 5.47 -0.02
CA CYS A 292 -21.35 6.47 -0.54
C CYS A 292 -22.79 6.21 -0.07
N ARG A 293 -23.27 4.95 -0.18
CA ARG A 293 -24.60 4.56 0.34
C ARG A 293 -24.72 4.77 1.84
N THR A 294 -23.65 4.50 2.59
CA THR A 294 -23.58 4.72 4.04
C THR A 294 -23.74 6.20 4.38
N GLY A 295 -23.04 7.10 3.69
CA GLY A 295 -23.21 8.55 3.87
C GLY A 295 -24.63 9.02 3.53
N LEU A 296 -25.23 8.51 2.45
CA LEU A 296 -26.61 8.82 2.08
C LEU A 296 -27.62 8.32 3.12
N LYS A 297 -27.44 7.11 3.65
CA LYS A 297 -28.29 6.54 4.72
C LYS A 297 -28.21 7.37 6.00
N ALA A 298 -27.08 8.01 6.25
CA ALA A 298 -26.88 8.95 7.36
C ALA A 298 -27.54 10.33 7.16
N GLY A 299 -28.26 10.53 6.04
CA GLY A 299 -28.95 11.78 5.73
C GLY A 299 -28.08 12.85 5.06
N LEU A 300 -26.84 12.52 4.69
CA LEU A 300 -25.98 13.43 3.91
C LEU A 300 -26.30 13.32 2.42
N THR A 301 -26.20 14.42 1.70
CA THR A 301 -26.15 14.43 0.24
C THR A 301 -24.75 14.02 -0.24
N ILE A 302 -24.66 13.46 -1.46
CA ILE A 302 -23.38 13.02 -2.02
C ILE A 302 -22.32 14.15 -2.05
N ASP A 303 -22.74 15.38 -2.33
CA ASP A 303 -21.85 16.53 -2.46
C ASP A 303 -21.34 17.09 -1.12
N GLU A 304 -21.96 16.72 0.01
CA GLU A 304 -21.53 17.15 1.34
C GLU A 304 -20.29 16.39 1.83
N PHE A 305 -20.07 15.15 1.37
CA PHE A 305 -18.95 14.32 1.85
C PHE A 305 -18.06 13.74 0.73
N ALA A 306 -18.58 13.46 -0.47
CA ALA A 306 -17.76 12.93 -1.58
C ALA A 306 -16.52 13.80 -1.91
N PRO A 307 -16.58 15.14 -1.85
CA PRO A 307 -15.39 15.99 -2.04
C PRO A 307 -14.30 15.82 -0.98
N ARG A 308 -14.50 15.01 0.06
CA ARG A 308 -13.53 14.63 1.10
C ARG A 308 -13.18 13.14 1.12
N LEU A 309 -13.81 12.32 0.27
CA LEU A 309 -13.37 10.94 0.08
C LEU A 309 -11.99 10.91 -0.56
N SER A 310 -11.15 9.99 -0.11
CA SER A 310 -9.83 9.73 -0.66
C SER A 310 -9.59 8.24 -0.80
N PHE A 311 -8.58 7.86 -1.58
CA PHE A 311 -8.26 6.47 -1.92
C PHE A 311 -6.82 6.13 -1.58
N PHE A 312 -6.51 4.85 -1.44
CA PHE A 312 -5.14 4.40 -1.17
C PHE A 312 -4.80 3.11 -1.92
N TRP A 313 -3.89 3.20 -2.91
CA TRP A 313 -3.45 2.07 -3.73
C TRP A 313 -2.07 1.56 -3.30
N GLY A 314 -1.85 0.26 -3.46
CA GLY A 314 -0.49 -0.27 -3.51
C GLY A 314 0.12 -0.08 -4.88
N ILE A 315 1.44 -0.21 -4.97
CA ILE A 315 2.17 -0.12 -6.23
C ILE A 315 3.26 -1.17 -6.20
N GLY A 316 3.04 -2.25 -6.94
CA GLY A 316 4.00 -3.34 -7.10
C GLY A 316 4.89 -3.20 -8.33
N MET A 317 5.64 -4.25 -8.61
CA MET A 317 6.70 -4.25 -9.63
C MET A 317 6.21 -4.25 -11.09
N ASN A 318 4.91 -4.50 -11.35
CA ASN A 318 4.39 -4.45 -12.72
C ASN A 318 4.12 -2.99 -13.15
N PHE A 319 5.19 -2.30 -13.52
CA PHE A 319 5.22 -0.87 -13.78
C PHE A 319 4.08 -0.36 -14.69
N TYR A 320 3.82 -1.02 -15.84
CA TYR A 320 2.78 -0.57 -16.76
C TYR A 320 1.37 -0.82 -16.23
N MET A 321 1.15 -1.98 -15.60
CA MET A 321 -0.14 -2.32 -15.00
C MET A 321 -0.51 -1.32 -13.91
N GLU A 322 0.44 -0.91 -13.07
CA GLU A 322 0.18 0.03 -11.99
C GLU A 322 -0.18 1.43 -12.50
N ILE A 323 0.48 1.90 -13.57
CA ILE A 323 0.11 3.17 -14.22
C ILE A 323 -1.31 3.08 -14.79
N ALA A 324 -1.62 2.01 -15.53
CA ALA A 324 -2.94 1.76 -16.08
C ALA A 324 -4.01 1.64 -14.99
N LYS A 325 -3.69 0.98 -13.86
CA LYS A 325 -4.55 0.82 -12.68
C LYS A 325 -5.03 2.16 -12.13
N LEU A 326 -4.10 3.09 -11.91
CA LEU A 326 -4.42 4.41 -11.35
C LEU A 326 -5.28 5.24 -12.32
N ARG A 327 -4.99 5.16 -13.63
CA ARG A 327 -5.75 5.84 -14.68
C ARG A 327 -7.17 5.28 -14.80
N ALA A 328 -7.29 3.95 -14.89
CA ALA A 328 -8.55 3.24 -14.98
C ALA A 328 -9.41 3.45 -13.72
N GLY A 329 -8.81 3.41 -12.54
CA GLY A 329 -9.51 3.64 -11.26
C GLY A 329 -10.18 5.01 -11.20
N ARG A 330 -9.51 6.08 -11.68
CA ARG A 330 -10.11 7.42 -11.76
C ARG A 330 -11.32 7.46 -12.69
N ARG A 331 -11.17 6.91 -13.90
CA ARG A 331 -12.25 6.84 -14.89
C ARG A 331 -13.44 6.08 -14.33
N LEU A 332 -13.19 4.91 -13.73
CA LEU A 332 -14.20 4.02 -13.16
C LEU A 332 -14.96 4.69 -12.02
N TRP A 333 -14.25 5.32 -11.09
CA TRP A 333 -14.86 6.09 -10.01
C TRP A 333 -15.74 7.22 -10.54
N ALA A 334 -15.22 8.05 -11.45
CA ALA A 334 -15.95 9.19 -11.97
C ALA A 334 -17.23 8.75 -12.71
N THR A 335 -17.16 7.72 -13.53
CA THR A 335 -18.31 7.15 -14.24
C THR A 335 -19.35 6.63 -13.26
N LEU A 336 -18.97 5.75 -12.33
CA LEU A 336 -19.91 5.13 -11.39
C LEU A 336 -20.52 6.15 -10.43
N MET A 337 -19.76 7.16 -9.99
CA MET A 337 -20.30 8.24 -9.17
C MET A 337 -21.35 9.06 -9.91
N LYS A 338 -21.10 9.36 -11.19
CA LYS A 338 -22.04 10.10 -12.03
C LYS A 338 -23.31 9.29 -12.31
N GLU A 339 -23.15 8.00 -12.64
CA GLU A 339 -24.24 7.08 -12.97
C GLU A 339 -25.10 6.71 -11.77
N ASN A 340 -24.52 6.54 -10.58
CA ASN A 340 -25.24 6.01 -9.42
C ASN A 340 -25.74 7.08 -8.44
N PHE A 341 -25.10 8.26 -8.39
CA PHE A 341 -25.40 9.28 -7.37
C PHE A 341 -25.66 10.69 -7.92
N GLN A 342 -25.46 10.91 -9.23
CA GLN A 342 -25.73 12.18 -9.93
C GLN A 342 -25.29 13.46 -9.16
N PRO A 343 -24.02 13.57 -8.71
CA PRO A 343 -23.55 14.73 -7.96
C PRO A 343 -23.64 16.02 -8.79
N LYS A 344 -23.91 17.14 -8.13
CA LYS A 344 -23.92 18.49 -8.74
C LYS A 344 -22.53 19.12 -8.69
N ASN A 345 -21.71 18.74 -7.71
CA ASN A 345 -20.34 19.22 -7.58
C ASN A 345 -19.36 18.31 -8.33
N ALA A 346 -18.65 18.86 -9.33
CA ALA A 346 -17.63 18.12 -10.06
C ALA A 346 -16.53 17.51 -9.16
N LYS A 347 -16.26 18.12 -7.99
CA LYS A 347 -15.28 17.61 -7.02
C LYS A 347 -15.68 16.26 -6.39
N SER A 348 -16.96 15.92 -6.43
CA SER A 348 -17.49 14.63 -5.94
C SER A 348 -17.12 13.48 -6.86
N LEU A 349 -16.80 13.77 -8.12
CA LEU A 349 -16.36 12.78 -9.12
C LEU A 349 -14.85 12.50 -9.06
N LEU A 350 -14.09 13.28 -8.28
CA LEU A 350 -12.64 13.17 -8.24
C LEU A 350 -12.20 12.01 -7.35
N LEU A 351 -11.43 11.08 -7.92
CA LEU A 351 -10.63 10.14 -7.15
C LEU A 351 -9.28 10.79 -6.84
N ARG A 352 -9.07 11.14 -5.56
CA ARG A 352 -7.80 11.63 -5.01
C ARG A 352 -7.16 10.50 -4.22
N THR A 353 -5.89 10.20 -4.46
CA THR A 353 -5.28 8.99 -3.92
C THR A 353 -3.91 9.21 -3.27
N HIS A 354 -3.67 8.44 -2.22
CA HIS A 354 -2.35 8.10 -1.71
C HIS A 354 -1.86 6.82 -2.39
N CYS A 355 -0.55 6.68 -2.56
CA CYS A 355 0.07 5.43 -2.96
C CYS A 355 1.16 5.04 -1.98
N GLN A 356 1.35 3.74 -1.81
CA GLN A 356 2.50 3.17 -1.11
C GLN A 356 3.12 2.11 -2.01
N THR A 357 4.44 2.13 -2.14
CA THR A 357 5.19 1.04 -2.79
C THR A 357 4.93 -0.28 -2.06
N SER A 358 4.89 -1.41 -2.75
CA SER A 358 4.56 -2.70 -2.12
C SER A 358 5.59 -3.09 -1.06
N GLY A 359 5.16 -3.44 0.14
CA GLY A 359 6.03 -3.99 1.18
C GLY A 359 6.40 -5.44 0.86
N TRP A 360 5.42 -6.20 0.39
CA TRP A 360 5.56 -7.60 -0.02
C TRP A 360 6.59 -7.80 -1.14
N SER A 361 6.81 -6.82 -2.02
CA SER A 361 7.79 -6.93 -3.10
C SER A 361 9.25 -6.85 -2.63
N LEU A 362 9.47 -6.37 -1.40
CA LEU A 362 10.79 -6.14 -0.83
C LEU A 362 11.32 -7.40 -0.14
N THR A 363 12.61 -7.65 -0.32
CA THR A 363 13.25 -8.92 0.06
C THR A 363 14.13 -8.75 1.28
N GLU A 364 14.14 -9.76 2.14
CA GLU A 364 15.10 -9.89 3.25
C GLU A 364 16.53 -10.06 2.71
N GLN A 365 16.68 -10.92 1.70
CA GLN A 365 17.95 -11.22 1.04
C GLN A 365 18.35 -10.10 0.08
N ASP A 366 19.65 -9.82 0.02
CA ASP A 366 20.24 -8.73 -0.77
C ASP A 366 19.40 -7.42 -0.75
N PRO A 367 19.18 -6.84 0.45
CA PRO A 367 18.15 -5.83 0.67
C PRO A 367 18.43 -4.50 -0.05
N TYR A 368 19.65 -4.24 -0.53
CA TYR A 368 19.91 -3.03 -1.34
C TYR A 368 19.20 -3.07 -2.70
N ASN A 369 18.84 -4.25 -3.22
CA ASN A 369 17.95 -4.35 -4.39
C ASN A 369 16.59 -3.68 -4.15
N ASN A 370 16.14 -3.60 -2.89
CA ASN A 370 14.88 -2.94 -2.54
C ASN A 370 14.91 -1.44 -2.86
N VAL A 371 16.08 -0.79 -2.85
CA VAL A 371 16.21 0.61 -3.31
C VAL A 371 15.77 0.74 -4.77
N VAL A 372 16.20 -0.19 -5.63
CA VAL A 372 15.83 -0.19 -7.06
C VAL A 372 14.35 -0.52 -7.24
N ARG A 373 13.83 -1.52 -6.51
CA ARG A 373 12.40 -1.89 -6.55
C ARG A 373 11.51 -0.70 -6.19
N THR A 374 11.79 -0.06 -5.06
CA THR A 374 11.03 1.10 -4.59
C THR A 374 11.14 2.31 -5.53
N VAL A 375 12.27 2.51 -6.22
CA VAL A 375 12.38 3.55 -7.27
C VAL A 375 11.41 3.27 -8.43
N ILE A 376 11.37 2.03 -8.92
CA ILE A 376 10.49 1.63 -10.04
C ILE A 376 9.02 1.80 -9.63
N GLU A 377 8.66 1.34 -8.43
CA GLU A 377 7.31 1.46 -7.88
C GLU A 377 6.92 2.94 -7.65
N ALA A 378 7.83 3.74 -7.10
CA ALA A 378 7.61 5.18 -6.93
C ALA A 378 7.36 5.88 -8.28
N MET A 379 8.14 5.54 -9.31
CA MET A 379 7.93 6.07 -10.66
C MET A 379 6.57 5.68 -11.23
N ALA A 380 6.12 4.42 -11.05
CA ALA A 380 4.79 4.01 -11.49
C ALA A 380 3.68 4.80 -10.77
N ALA A 381 3.80 5.04 -9.46
CA ALA A 381 2.86 5.86 -8.70
C ALA A 381 2.78 7.31 -9.22
N VAL A 382 3.94 7.88 -9.56
CA VAL A 382 4.06 9.25 -10.10
C VAL A 382 3.48 9.32 -11.50
N PHE A 383 3.86 8.41 -12.41
CA PHE A 383 3.29 8.38 -13.75
C PHE A 383 1.79 8.10 -13.75
N GLY A 384 1.30 7.31 -12.80
CA GLY A 384 -0.12 7.09 -12.58
C GLY A 384 -0.84 8.30 -11.98
N GLY A 385 -0.16 9.36 -11.54
CA GLY A 385 -0.79 10.61 -11.09
C GLY A 385 -1.30 10.60 -9.64
N THR A 386 -0.58 9.98 -8.70
CA THR A 386 -0.90 9.99 -7.25
C THR A 386 -0.86 11.39 -6.60
N GLN A 387 -1.60 11.63 -5.52
CA GLN A 387 -1.59 12.93 -4.80
C GLN A 387 -0.64 12.95 -3.61
N SER A 388 -0.30 11.79 -3.08
CA SER A 388 0.74 11.64 -2.04
C SER A 388 1.35 10.25 -2.10
N LEU A 389 2.61 10.12 -1.71
CA LEU A 389 3.34 8.87 -1.86
C LEU A 389 4.14 8.52 -0.60
N HIS A 390 4.03 7.25 -0.21
CA HIS A 390 4.93 6.57 0.68
C HIS A 390 5.88 5.69 -0.14
N THR A 391 7.18 5.83 0.11
CA THR A 391 8.20 4.91 -0.39
C THR A 391 8.74 4.11 0.77
N ASN A 392 8.69 2.78 0.67
CA ASN A 392 9.20 1.89 1.70
C ASN A 392 10.71 2.02 1.83
N SER A 393 11.24 1.57 2.96
CA SER A 393 12.68 1.56 3.21
C SER A 393 13.27 0.22 2.78
N PHE A 394 14.58 0.19 2.48
CA PHE A 394 15.21 -1.02 1.94
C PHE A 394 15.26 -2.18 2.95
N ASP A 395 15.03 -1.90 4.23
CA ASP A 395 14.99 -2.81 5.39
C ASP A 395 13.57 -3.28 5.77
N GLU A 396 12.55 -3.02 4.93
CA GLU A 396 11.14 -3.34 5.19
C GLU A 396 10.89 -4.80 5.63
N ALA A 397 11.54 -5.77 4.97
CA ALA A 397 11.34 -7.20 5.26
C ALA A 397 11.99 -7.66 6.59
N LEU A 398 12.78 -6.79 7.22
CA LEU A 398 13.56 -7.12 8.42
C LEU A 398 13.03 -6.42 9.68
N GLY A 399 12.54 -5.18 9.54
CA GLY A 399 12.02 -4.41 10.67
C GLY A 399 11.62 -3.00 10.26
N LEU A 400 11.41 -2.15 11.27
CA LEU A 400 11.03 -0.76 11.02
C LEU A 400 12.23 0.07 10.51
N PRO A 401 11.97 1.15 9.74
CA PRO A 401 13.02 1.94 9.14
C PRO A 401 14.00 2.55 10.16
N THR A 402 15.29 2.42 9.86
CA THR A 402 16.36 3.21 10.50
C THR A 402 16.40 4.65 9.96
N VAL A 403 17.17 5.52 10.61
CA VAL A 403 17.41 6.89 10.09
C VAL A 403 18.02 6.87 8.68
N LYS A 404 18.93 5.93 8.41
CA LYS A 404 19.58 5.79 7.10
C LYS A 404 18.59 5.35 6.04
N SER A 405 17.81 4.30 6.31
CA SER A 405 16.89 3.72 5.33
C SER A 405 15.70 4.64 5.04
N ALA A 406 15.14 5.28 6.08
CA ALA A 406 14.09 6.30 5.92
C ALA A 406 14.57 7.52 5.10
N ARG A 407 15.83 7.93 5.25
CA ARG A 407 16.42 8.98 4.42
C ARG A 407 16.50 8.57 2.95
N ILE A 408 16.93 7.34 2.66
CA ILE A 408 17.00 6.82 1.28
C ILE A 408 15.60 6.81 0.66
N ALA A 409 14.61 6.26 1.39
CA ALA A 409 13.22 6.25 0.96
C ALA A 409 12.71 7.67 0.61
N ARG A 410 12.88 8.64 1.52
CA ARG A 410 12.50 10.04 1.26
C ARG A 410 13.23 10.61 0.05
N ASN A 411 14.54 10.38 -0.06
CA ASN A 411 15.35 10.91 -1.16
C ASN A 411 14.96 10.32 -2.52
N THR A 412 14.48 9.08 -2.58
CA THR A 412 13.90 8.51 -3.81
C THR A 412 12.83 9.44 -4.37
N GLN A 413 11.90 9.93 -3.53
CA GLN A 413 10.86 10.86 -3.99
C GLN A 413 11.43 12.24 -4.35
N ILE A 414 12.36 12.78 -3.55
CA ILE A 414 12.97 14.09 -3.80
C ILE A 414 13.71 14.10 -5.15
N ILE A 415 14.48 13.04 -5.45
CA ILE A 415 15.19 12.92 -6.74
C ILE A 415 14.20 12.87 -7.91
N ILE A 416 13.09 12.13 -7.76
CA ILE A 416 12.04 12.12 -8.80
C ILE A 416 11.43 13.53 -8.95
N GLN A 417 11.21 14.28 -7.86
CA GLN A 417 10.65 15.63 -7.92
C GLN A 417 11.61 16.64 -8.57
N GLU A 418 12.88 16.63 -8.18
CA GLU A 418 13.81 17.73 -8.41
C GLU A 418 14.79 17.48 -9.57
N GLU A 419 15.16 16.22 -9.85
CA GLU A 419 16.21 15.88 -10.82
C GLU A 419 15.66 15.20 -12.09
N SER A 420 14.59 14.41 -11.98
CA SER A 420 14.16 13.52 -13.08
C SER A 420 13.47 14.23 -14.26
N GLY A 421 12.95 15.44 -14.06
CA GLY A 421 12.10 16.13 -15.05
C GLY A 421 10.69 15.55 -15.23
N ILE A 422 10.38 14.38 -14.67
CA ILE A 422 9.06 13.71 -14.77
C ILE A 422 7.89 14.63 -14.39
N PRO A 423 7.96 15.46 -13.32
CA PRO A 423 6.84 16.31 -12.93
C PRO A 423 6.45 17.42 -13.93
N LYS A 424 7.26 17.67 -14.98
CA LYS A 424 7.08 18.81 -15.89
C LYS A 424 6.00 18.60 -16.96
N VAL A 425 5.50 17.38 -17.13
CA VAL A 425 4.41 17.06 -18.08
C VAL A 425 3.33 16.26 -17.37
N ALA A 426 2.06 16.68 -17.50
CA ALA A 426 0.93 15.97 -16.93
C ALA A 426 0.57 14.72 -17.76
N ASP A 427 0.37 13.58 -17.10
CA ASP A 427 0.09 12.27 -17.72
C ASP A 427 0.95 11.99 -18.97
N PRO A 428 2.28 11.91 -18.82
CA PRO A 428 3.20 11.83 -19.97
C PRO A 428 3.05 10.54 -20.79
N TRP A 429 2.33 9.54 -20.27
CA TRP A 429 1.99 8.31 -21.00
C TRP A 429 0.71 8.43 -21.83
N GLY A 430 -0.07 9.50 -21.66
CA GLY A 430 -1.31 9.67 -22.41
C GLY A 430 -1.05 9.76 -23.91
N GLY A 431 -1.79 8.96 -24.68
CA GLY A 431 -1.57 8.73 -26.11
C GLY A 431 -0.65 7.56 -26.46
N SER A 432 0.08 6.96 -25.49
CA SER A 432 0.79 5.70 -25.73
C SER A 432 -0.21 4.60 -26.06
N HIS A 433 -0.12 4.02 -27.26
CA HIS A 433 -1.04 2.98 -27.72
C HIS A 433 -1.20 1.83 -26.72
N MET A 434 -0.10 1.38 -26.12
CA MET A 434 -0.09 0.33 -25.11
C MET A 434 -0.74 0.79 -23.81
N MET A 435 -0.35 1.95 -23.28
CA MET A 435 -0.86 2.41 -21.98
C MET A 435 -2.37 2.66 -22.03
N GLU A 436 -2.85 3.23 -23.13
CA GLU A 436 -4.27 3.47 -23.32
C GLU A 436 -5.06 2.17 -23.48
N ALA A 437 -4.55 1.19 -24.23
CA ALA A 437 -5.17 -0.13 -24.36
C ALA A 437 -5.22 -0.86 -23.02
N LEU A 438 -4.11 -0.90 -22.29
CA LEU A 438 -4.04 -1.54 -20.98
C LEU A 438 -4.97 -0.85 -19.96
N THR A 439 -5.10 0.47 -20.03
CA THR A 439 -6.04 1.23 -19.17
C THR A 439 -7.49 0.84 -19.45
N ASP A 440 -7.86 0.66 -20.71
CA ASP A 440 -9.20 0.20 -21.09
C ASP A 440 -9.45 -1.24 -20.63
N ASP A 441 -8.47 -2.12 -20.79
CA ASP A 441 -8.57 -3.52 -20.37
C ASP A 441 -8.76 -3.65 -18.86
N VAL A 442 -7.98 -2.90 -18.09
CA VAL A 442 -8.12 -2.82 -16.62
C VAL A 442 -9.49 -2.25 -16.25
N TYR A 443 -9.92 -1.16 -16.90
CA TYR A 443 -11.24 -0.57 -16.67
C TYR A 443 -12.37 -1.56 -16.91
N ASN A 444 -12.39 -2.21 -18.07
CA ASN A 444 -13.44 -3.12 -18.48
C ASN A 444 -13.51 -4.34 -17.59
N LYS A 445 -12.35 -4.91 -17.23
CA LYS A 445 -12.30 -6.11 -16.39
C LYS A 445 -12.67 -5.79 -14.94
N ALA A 446 -12.20 -4.68 -14.39
CA ALA A 446 -12.60 -4.25 -13.05
C ALA A 446 -14.11 -3.91 -12.99
N LEU A 447 -14.65 -3.23 -14.00
CA LEU A 447 -16.08 -2.92 -14.09
C LEU A 447 -16.94 -4.20 -14.09
N LYS A 448 -16.48 -5.26 -14.75
CA LYS A 448 -17.18 -6.56 -14.73
C LYS A 448 -17.29 -7.10 -13.31
N PHE A 449 -16.18 -7.14 -12.55
CA PHE A 449 -16.20 -7.59 -11.16
C PHE A 449 -17.06 -6.69 -10.26
N ILE A 450 -17.05 -5.37 -10.47
CA ILE A 450 -17.93 -4.45 -9.72
C ILE A 450 -19.39 -4.78 -9.98
N LYS A 451 -19.79 -5.02 -11.24
CA LYS A 451 -21.17 -5.41 -11.57
C LYS A 451 -21.58 -6.71 -10.89
N GLU A 452 -20.71 -7.72 -10.88
CA GLU A 452 -20.95 -8.98 -10.17
C GLU A 452 -21.19 -8.74 -8.66
N ILE A 453 -20.39 -7.88 -8.01
CA ILE A 453 -20.58 -7.51 -6.60
C ILE A 453 -21.90 -6.78 -6.37
N GLU A 454 -22.25 -5.85 -7.25
CA GLU A 454 -23.51 -5.10 -7.17
C GLU A 454 -24.73 -6.01 -7.32
N GLU A 455 -24.68 -6.97 -8.26
CA GLU A 455 -25.73 -7.99 -8.46
C GLU A 455 -25.91 -8.89 -7.23
N MET A 456 -24.85 -9.15 -6.47
CA MET A 456 -24.89 -9.92 -5.23
C MET A 456 -25.48 -9.14 -4.05
N GLY A 457 -25.68 -7.83 -4.19
CA GLY A 457 -26.25 -6.95 -3.16
C GLY A 457 -25.24 -6.00 -2.52
N GLY A 458 -24.11 -5.74 -3.17
CA GLY A 458 -23.11 -4.79 -2.71
C GLY A 458 -21.96 -5.41 -1.93
N MET A 459 -20.95 -4.60 -1.66
CA MET A 459 -19.66 -5.05 -1.15
C MET A 459 -19.74 -5.49 0.31
N ALA A 460 -20.57 -4.85 1.13
CA ALA A 460 -20.76 -5.26 2.53
C ALA A 460 -21.26 -6.71 2.64
N LYS A 461 -22.22 -7.08 1.78
CA LYS A 461 -22.76 -8.44 1.73
C LYS A 461 -21.74 -9.45 1.18
N ALA A 462 -21.05 -9.10 0.09
CA ALA A 462 -20.00 -9.96 -0.47
C ALA A 462 -18.87 -10.25 0.54
N VAL A 463 -18.48 -9.25 1.33
CA VAL A 463 -17.51 -9.39 2.43
C VAL A 463 -18.04 -10.31 3.53
N ALA A 464 -19.30 -10.16 3.94
CA ALA A 464 -19.91 -11.03 4.95
C ALA A 464 -19.99 -12.50 4.49
N GLU A 465 -20.16 -12.75 3.19
CA GLU A 465 -20.14 -14.08 2.58
C GLU A 465 -18.72 -14.64 2.36
N GLY A 466 -17.67 -13.83 2.58
CA GLY A 466 -16.26 -14.24 2.50
C GLY A 466 -15.70 -14.36 1.07
N ILE A 467 -16.46 -13.97 0.05
CA ILE A 467 -16.10 -14.18 -1.36
C ILE A 467 -14.85 -13.37 -1.78
N PRO A 468 -14.74 -12.05 -1.48
CA PRO A 468 -13.55 -11.29 -1.82
C PRO A 468 -12.27 -11.87 -1.22
N LYS A 469 -12.32 -12.31 0.04
CA LYS A 469 -11.18 -12.91 0.74
C LYS A 469 -10.70 -14.19 0.06
N LEU A 470 -11.64 -15.08 -0.30
CA LEU A 470 -11.31 -16.32 -1.00
C LEU A 470 -10.60 -16.05 -2.34
N ARG A 471 -11.08 -15.07 -3.12
CA ARG A 471 -10.47 -14.69 -4.42
C ARG A 471 -9.06 -14.13 -4.26
N ILE A 472 -8.83 -13.35 -3.22
CA ILE A 472 -7.50 -12.81 -2.89
C ILE A 472 -6.54 -13.96 -2.52
N GLU A 473 -6.99 -14.89 -1.68
CA GLU A 473 -6.18 -16.05 -1.27
C GLU A 473 -5.86 -16.99 -2.46
N GLU A 474 -6.78 -17.17 -3.39
CA GLU A 474 -6.54 -17.86 -4.66
C GLU A 474 -5.42 -17.19 -5.49
N CYS A 475 -5.41 -15.85 -5.54
CA CYS A 475 -4.37 -15.10 -6.25
C CYS A 475 -3.02 -15.22 -5.54
N ALA A 476 -3.00 -15.11 -4.21
CA ALA A 476 -1.81 -15.29 -3.39
C ALA A 476 -1.20 -16.68 -3.58
N ALA A 477 -2.03 -17.74 -3.53
CA ALA A 477 -1.57 -19.11 -3.72
C ALA A 477 -0.97 -19.34 -5.12
N ARG A 478 -1.60 -18.81 -6.17
CA ARG A 478 -1.05 -18.86 -7.53
C ARG A 478 0.28 -18.12 -7.64
N LYS A 479 0.41 -16.95 -6.99
CA LYS A 479 1.64 -16.17 -6.98
C LYS A 479 2.76 -16.92 -6.27
N GLN A 480 2.49 -17.49 -5.08
CA GLN A 480 3.46 -18.28 -4.34
C GLN A 480 3.95 -19.49 -5.16
N ALA A 481 3.05 -20.21 -5.83
CA ALA A 481 3.42 -21.33 -6.69
C ALA A 481 4.34 -20.91 -7.85
N ARG A 482 4.14 -19.71 -8.43
CA ARG A 482 5.04 -19.19 -9.48
C ARG A 482 6.42 -18.84 -8.93
N ILE A 483 6.49 -18.28 -7.73
CA ILE A 483 7.76 -17.95 -7.06
C ILE A 483 8.53 -19.23 -6.70
N ASP A 484 7.85 -20.21 -6.08
CA ASP A 484 8.45 -21.46 -5.62
C ASP A 484 8.95 -22.31 -6.80
N SER A 485 8.22 -22.30 -7.93
CA SER A 485 8.64 -22.97 -9.17
C SER A 485 9.72 -22.21 -9.96
N GLY A 486 9.99 -20.95 -9.61
CA GLY A 486 10.93 -20.07 -10.32
C GLY A 486 10.41 -19.49 -11.64
N SER A 487 9.12 -19.67 -11.96
CA SER A 487 8.49 -19.05 -13.13
C SER A 487 8.26 -17.55 -12.95
N GLU A 488 8.07 -17.10 -11.72
CA GLU A 488 8.15 -15.68 -11.33
C GLU A 488 9.49 -15.45 -10.61
N VAL A 489 10.34 -14.61 -11.19
CA VAL A 489 11.71 -14.39 -10.70
C VAL A 489 11.72 -13.32 -9.62
N ILE A 490 12.32 -13.64 -8.46
CA ILE A 490 12.69 -12.69 -7.43
C ILE A 490 14.21 -12.74 -7.26
N VAL A 491 14.88 -11.70 -7.76
CA VAL A 491 16.36 -11.54 -7.68
C VAL A 491 16.80 -11.51 -6.23
N GLY A 492 17.84 -12.30 -5.91
CA GLY A 492 18.35 -12.48 -4.54
C GLY A 492 17.61 -13.57 -3.75
N VAL A 493 16.39 -13.96 -4.17
CA VAL A 493 15.55 -14.91 -3.43
C VAL A 493 15.39 -16.25 -4.12
N ASN A 494 14.98 -16.35 -5.38
CA ASN A 494 14.90 -17.64 -6.10
C ASN A 494 15.86 -17.73 -7.29
N LYS A 495 16.46 -16.61 -7.68
CA LYS A 495 17.48 -16.52 -8.73
C LYS A 495 18.54 -15.50 -8.36
N TYR A 496 19.78 -15.78 -8.74
CA TYR A 496 20.94 -14.92 -8.45
C TYR A 496 21.17 -14.68 -6.94
N ARG A 497 21.03 -15.74 -6.13
CA ARG A 497 21.30 -15.69 -4.69
C ARG A 497 22.78 -15.41 -4.42
N LEU A 498 23.07 -14.65 -3.38
CA LEU A 498 24.44 -14.50 -2.89
C LEU A 498 24.90 -15.80 -2.20
N ALA A 499 26.19 -16.09 -2.25
CA ALA A 499 26.76 -17.21 -1.51
C ALA A 499 26.80 -16.94 0.00
N LYS A 500 26.87 -15.67 0.40
CA LYS A 500 26.82 -15.18 1.77
C LYS A 500 26.05 -13.86 1.79
N GLU A 501 25.01 -13.79 2.60
CA GLU A 501 24.20 -12.58 2.76
C GLU A 501 24.95 -11.48 3.52
N GLU A 502 24.67 -10.23 3.17
CA GLU A 502 25.13 -9.06 3.92
C GLU A 502 24.17 -8.75 5.06
N THR A 503 24.70 -8.44 6.23
CA THR A 503 23.89 -8.00 7.38
C THR A 503 23.63 -6.51 7.30
N VAL A 504 22.38 -6.09 7.49
CA VAL A 504 22.01 -4.67 7.66
C VAL A 504 21.59 -4.39 9.10
N GLU A 505 21.74 -3.14 9.52
CA GLU A 505 21.25 -2.69 10.83
C GLU A 505 19.73 -2.61 10.81
N VAL A 506 19.08 -3.20 11.80
CA VAL A 506 17.62 -3.23 11.95
C VAL A 506 17.26 -2.54 13.25
N LEU A 507 16.22 -1.72 13.23
CA LEU A 507 15.72 -1.06 14.43
C LEU A 507 15.15 -2.10 15.41
N SER A 508 15.72 -2.15 16.62
CA SER A 508 15.22 -2.99 17.71
C SER A 508 14.45 -2.13 18.71
N ILE A 509 13.27 -2.60 19.14
CA ILE A 509 12.40 -1.91 20.09
C ILE A 509 12.41 -2.67 21.42
N ASP A 510 12.75 -1.98 22.49
CA ASP A 510 12.60 -2.50 23.85
C ASP A 510 11.14 -2.37 24.32
N ASN A 511 10.33 -3.37 23.98
CA ASN A 511 8.94 -3.46 24.41
C ASN A 511 8.75 -3.30 25.93
N THR A 512 9.69 -3.80 26.74
CA THR A 512 9.55 -3.77 28.20
C THR A 512 9.61 -2.34 28.70
N SER A 513 10.61 -1.58 28.25
CA SER A 513 10.75 -0.17 28.59
C SER A 513 9.58 0.67 28.08
N VAL A 514 9.16 0.45 26.82
CA VAL A 514 8.01 1.16 26.23
C VAL A 514 6.74 0.91 27.02
N ARG A 515 6.43 -0.37 27.30
CA ARG A 515 5.23 -0.76 28.05
C ARG A 515 5.22 -0.17 29.46
N LEU A 516 6.33 -0.26 30.19
CA LEU A 516 6.40 0.27 31.56
C LEU A 516 6.17 1.79 31.60
N LYS A 517 6.80 2.54 30.70
CA LYS A 517 6.59 4.00 30.57
C LYS A 517 5.14 4.32 30.23
N GLN A 518 4.54 3.55 29.33
CA GLN A 518 3.18 3.78 28.87
C GLN A 518 2.14 3.48 29.97
N ILE A 519 2.33 2.40 30.73
CA ILE A 519 1.51 2.09 31.92
C ILE A 519 1.63 3.19 32.98
N GLU A 520 2.84 3.71 33.22
CA GLU A 520 3.05 4.80 34.17
C GLU A 520 2.30 6.07 33.76
N LYS A 521 2.37 6.46 32.47
CA LYS A 521 1.60 7.59 31.92
C LYS A 521 0.10 7.38 32.12
N LEU A 522 -0.41 6.22 31.74
CA LEU A 522 -1.82 5.87 31.86
C LEU A 522 -2.31 5.93 33.32
N LYS A 523 -1.49 5.45 34.27
CA LYS A 523 -1.79 5.55 35.70
C LYS A 523 -1.92 7.00 36.15
N LYS A 524 -0.97 7.87 35.77
CA LYS A 524 -1.00 9.31 36.09
C LYS A 524 -2.24 10.00 35.53
N VAL A 525 -2.63 9.67 34.29
CA VAL A 525 -3.87 10.23 33.68
C VAL A 525 -5.12 9.77 34.45
N ARG A 526 -5.19 8.49 34.83
CA ARG A 526 -6.34 7.97 35.61
C ARG A 526 -6.43 8.55 37.02
N GLU A 527 -5.30 8.85 37.66
CA GLU A 527 -5.25 9.46 39.00
C GLU A 527 -5.58 10.96 39.00
N SER A 528 -5.30 11.67 37.91
CA SER A 528 -5.46 13.14 37.82
C SER A 528 -6.75 13.60 37.14
N ARG A 529 -7.42 12.74 36.36
CA ARG A 529 -8.68 13.10 35.69
C ARG A 529 -9.86 13.21 36.67
N ASP A 530 -10.87 13.97 36.27
CA ASP A 530 -12.16 14.00 36.95
C ASP A 530 -12.93 12.67 36.73
N PRO A 531 -13.15 11.86 37.78
CA PRO A 531 -13.83 10.58 37.64
C PRO A 531 -15.32 10.72 37.32
N GLU A 532 -16.00 11.78 37.78
CA GLU A 532 -17.43 11.98 37.55
C GLU A 532 -17.68 12.40 36.11
N ALA A 533 -16.91 13.38 35.60
CA ALA A 533 -16.95 13.76 34.19
C ALA A 533 -16.65 12.55 33.29
N ALA A 534 -15.65 11.74 33.66
CA ALA A 534 -15.29 10.58 32.86
C ALA A 534 -16.40 9.52 32.79
N ASN A 535 -17.03 9.21 33.93
CA ASN A 535 -18.16 8.28 34.00
C ASN A 535 -19.39 8.80 33.23
N LYS A 536 -19.65 10.11 33.29
CA LYS A 536 -20.74 10.74 32.53
C LYS A 536 -20.52 10.62 31.02
N CYS A 537 -19.29 10.86 30.54
CA CYS A 537 -18.96 10.68 29.13
C CYS A 537 -19.11 9.23 28.68
N LEU A 538 -18.73 8.25 29.52
CA LEU A 538 -18.95 6.82 29.23
C LEU A 538 -20.43 6.49 29.07
N ALA A 539 -21.23 6.89 30.05
CA ALA A 539 -22.67 6.63 30.03
C ALA A 539 -23.32 7.24 28.76
N ALA A 540 -22.94 8.46 28.39
CA ALA A 540 -23.44 9.09 27.17
C ALA A 540 -23.05 8.34 25.89
N ILE A 541 -21.83 7.81 25.81
CA ILE A 541 -21.39 6.98 24.67
C ILE A 541 -22.16 5.67 24.62
N GLU A 542 -22.37 5.01 25.77
CA GLU A 542 -23.14 3.77 25.85
C GLU A 542 -24.60 3.98 25.46
N ASP A 543 -25.21 5.07 25.91
CA ASP A 543 -26.57 5.42 25.55
C ASP A 543 -26.70 5.72 24.06
N CYS A 544 -25.80 6.54 23.50
CA CYS A 544 -25.77 6.82 22.06
C CYS A 544 -25.59 5.55 21.22
N ALA A 545 -24.69 4.67 21.63
CA ALA A 545 -24.50 3.38 20.95
C ALA A 545 -25.72 2.46 21.07
N ARG A 546 -26.53 2.58 22.12
CA ARG A 546 -27.73 1.76 22.33
C ARG A 546 -28.96 2.30 21.61
N THR A 547 -29.14 3.62 21.61
CA THR A 547 -30.34 4.27 21.05
C THR A 547 -30.15 4.73 19.61
N GLU A 548 -28.91 4.79 19.13
CA GLU A 548 -28.54 5.41 17.85
C GLU A 548 -28.89 6.91 17.78
N GLU A 549 -29.15 7.53 18.94
CA GLU A 549 -29.41 8.96 19.05
C GLU A 549 -28.13 9.72 19.42
N GLY A 550 -27.80 10.74 18.62
CA GLY A 550 -26.60 11.55 18.80
C GLY A 550 -25.54 11.23 17.73
N ASN A 551 -24.30 11.63 18.01
CA ASN A 551 -23.16 11.36 17.13
C ASN A 551 -21.99 10.84 17.96
N LEU A 552 -21.55 9.62 17.66
CA LEU A 552 -20.55 8.91 18.43
C LEU A 552 -19.20 9.64 18.47
N LEU A 553 -18.78 10.26 17.35
CA LEU A 553 -17.53 11.03 17.32
C LEU A 553 -17.63 12.30 18.18
N ALA A 554 -18.77 13.00 18.17
CA ALA A 554 -18.97 14.17 19.01
C ALA A 554 -18.84 13.83 20.51
N LEU A 555 -19.47 12.74 20.94
CA LEU A 555 -19.36 12.26 22.33
C LEU A 555 -17.95 11.75 22.66
N ALA A 556 -17.27 11.11 21.71
CA ALA A 556 -15.89 10.69 21.89
C ALA A 556 -14.92 11.87 22.02
N VAL A 557 -15.17 13.01 21.36
CA VAL A 557 -14.40 14.25 21.56
C VAL A 557 -14.55 14.76 23.00
N GLU A 558 -15.76 14.73 23.56
CA GLU A 558 -15.98 15.07 24.98
C GLU A 558 -15.27 14.08 25.91
N ALA A 559 -15.33 12.77 25.60
CA ALA A 559 -14.63 11.76 26.38
C ALA A 559 -13.10 11.91 26.32
N ALA A 560 -12.53 12.19 25.15
CA ALA A 560 -11.11 12.47 25.01
C ALA A 560 -10.71 13.71 25.83
N ARG A 561 -11.55 14.75 25.85
CA ARG A 561 -11.33 15.94 26.68
C ARG A 561 -11.39 15.63 28.18
N ALA A 562 -12.26 14.70 28.59
CA ALA A 562 -12.32 14.16 29.95
C ALA A 562 -11.23 13.12 30.27
N ARG A 563 -10.20 12.97 29.41
CA ARG A 563 -9.05 12.08 29.62
C ARG A 563 -9.46 10.61 29.77
N LEU A 564 -10.45 10.20 28.97
CA LEU A 564 -10.71 8.78 28.82
C LEU A 564 -9.65 8.10 27.97
N PRO A 565 -9.22 6.89 28.38
CA PRO A 565 -8.35 6.09 27.56
C PRO A 565 -9.11 5.45 26.39
N LEU A 566 -8.37 4.82 25.47
CA LEU A 566 -8.86 4.14 24.28
C LEU A 566 -10.00 3.17 24.57
N LYS A 567 -9.96 2.47 25.70
CA LYS A 567 -10.98 1.51 26.10
C LYS A 567 -12.34 2.21 26.24
N LEU A 568 -13.09 2.19 25.15
CA LEU A 568 -14.54 2.31 25.16
C LEU A 568 -15.13 1.07 25.85
N PRO A 569 -16.27 1.19 26.52
CA PRO A 569 -16.74 0.14 27.42
C PRO A 569 -16.86 -1.22 26.73
N SER A 570 -16.52 -2.25 27.51
CA SER A 570 -16.45 -3.63 27.07
C SER A 570 -17.80 -4.14 26.55
N ARG A 571 -17.75 -5.00 25.51
CA ARG A 571 -18.71 -6.00 24.96
C ARG A 571 -20.14 -6.15 25.53
N ARG A 572 -20.44 -5.84 26.80
CA ARG A 572 -21.77 -5.91 27.41
C ARG A 572 -22.70 -4.76 26.99
N SER A 573 -22.22 -3.54 26.78
CA SER A 573 -23.10 -2.41 26.39
C SER A 573 -23.47 -2.41 24.90
N MET A 574 -22.66 -3.03 24.04
CA MET A 574 -22.97 -3.24 22.61
C MET A 574 -23.59 -4.61 22.30
N GLN A 575 -23.87 -5.44 23.31
CA GLN A 575 -24.57 -6.73 23.11
C GLN A 575 -26.05 -6.53 22.70
N THR A 576 -26.59 -5.32 22.78
CA THR A 576 -27.88 -4.98 22.18
C THR A 576 -27.91 -5.16 20.65
N TYR A 577 -26.74 -5.23 19.99
CA TYR A 577 -26.61 -5.60 18.58
C TYR A 577 -26.49 -7.12 18.33
N THR A 578 -26.56 -7.97 19.36
CA THR A 578 -26.39 -9.44 19.22
C THR A 578 -27.63 -10.27 19.50
N VAL A 579 -28.83 -9.70 19.31
CA VAL A 579 -30.04 -10.51 19.07
C VAL A 579 -30.21 -10.77 17.57
N SER A 580 -29.14 -11.25 16.92
CA SER A 580 -29.15 -12.12 15.74
C SER A 580 -27.72 -12.33 15.24
N GLY A 581 -27.23 -13.56 15.28
CA GLY A 581 -26.06 -14.02 14.51
C GLY A 581 -24.70 -13.42 14.90
N SER A 582 -23.97 -14.08 15.81
CA SER A 582 -22.52 -13.88 15.89
C SER A 582 -21.86 -14.34 14.58
N ALA A 583 -21.19 -13.45 13.85
CA ALA A 583 -20.25 -13.83 12.82
C ALA A 583 -19.04 -14.53 13.45
N ARG A 584 -19.14 -15.85 13.61
CA ARG A 584 -17.98 -16.74 13.67
C ARG A 584 -17.77 -17.23 12.25
N LEU A 585 -16.60 -16.98 11.67
CA LEU A 585 -16.12 -17.81 10.57
C LEU A 585 -16.09 -19.28 11.06
N PRO A 586 -16.48 -20.27 10.25
CA PRO A 586 -16.53 -21.67 10.67
C PRO A 586 -15.18 -22.13 11.23
N GLN A 587 -15.21 -22.68 12.44
CA GLN A 587 -14.07 -23.20 13.19
C GLN A 587 -13.57 -24.56 12.67
N ASP A 588 -13.44 -24.74 11.35
CA ASP A 588 -12.89 -25.96 10.75
C ASP A 588 -11.69 -25.65 9.85
N THR A 589 -10.63 -25.12 10.46
CA THR A 589 -9.27 -25.29 9.93
C THR A 589 -8.36 -25.71 11.07
N ARG A 590 -8.10 -27.02 11.16
CA ARG A 590 -7.00 -27.53 12.00
C ARG A 590 -5.69 -27.05 11.37
N PRO A 591 -4.78 -26.39 12.09
CA PRO A 591 -3.47 -26.06 11.57
C PRO A 591 -2.65 -27.34 11.40
N TRP A 592 -2.29 -27.66 10.16
CA TRP A 592 -1.19 -28.58 9.85
C TRP A 592 0.12 -27.84 10.06
N TYR A 593 0.65 -27.89 11.29
CA TYR A 593 2.05 -27.62 11.57
C TYR A 593 2.54 -28.63 12.61
N ARG A 594 3.15 -29.72 12.14
CA ARG A 594 4.04 -30.55 12.96
C ARG A 594 5.43 -29.94 12.88
N SER A 595 5.82 -29.21 13.93
CA SER A 595 7.21 -28.81 14.14
C SER A 595 8.08 -30.05 14.33
N SER A 596 9.05 -30.23 13.43
CA SER A 596 10.15 -31.16 13.59
C SER A 596 11.26 -30.48 14.39
N SER A 597 11.23 -30.66 15.71
CA SER A 597 12.39 -30.39 16.57
C SER A 597 12.67 -31.67 17.37
N ARG A 598 13.45 -32.58 16.77
CA ARG A 598 14.04 -33.71 17.50
C ARG A 598 15.35 -33.24 18.13
N ASN A 599 15.30 -32.99 19.43
CA ASN A 599 16.48 -33.05 20.28
C ASN A 599 16.96 -34.50 20.36
N TYR A 600 18.25 -34.70 20.10
CA TYR A 600 18.97 -35.91 20.48
C TYR A 600 19.10 -35.93 22.01
N GLY A 601 18.60 -36.98 22.63
CA GLY A 601 18.72 -37.23 24.06
C GLY A 601 18.43 -38.70 24.34
N SER A 602 19.48 -39.44 24.62
CA SER A 602 19.52 -40.86 24.98
C SER A 602 18.76 -41.17 26.27
N SER A 603 17.89 -42.18 26.26
CA SER A 603 17.77 -43.14 27.38
C SER A 603 16.80 -44.29 27.06
N THR A 604 17.35 -45.48 27.24
CA THR A 604 16.80 -46.83 27.41
C THR A 604 15.46 -46.98 28.15
N GLY A 605 14.68 -48.01 27.78
CA GLY A 605 13.61 -48.62 28.63
C GLY A 605 12.40 -49.10 27.82
N GLN A 606 12.45 -50.30 27.22
CA GLN A 606 11.76 -51.53 27.66
C GLN A 606 10.23 -51.47 27.89
N ILE A 607 9.51 -52.12 26.96
CA ILE A 607 8.51 -53.21 27.15
C ILE A 607 7.28 -52.97 28.04
N SER A 608 6.08 -53.06 27.42
CA SER A 608 4.96 -54.00 27.70
C SER A 608 3.69 -53.45 27.00
N LEU A 609 3.05 -54.09 26.00
CA LEU A 609 2.22 -55.31 25.98
C LEU A 609 1.27 -55.36 27.20
N SER A 610 -0.06 -55.48 27.11
CA SER A 610 -0.90 -56.10 26.09
C SER A 610 -2.39 -55.83 26.38
N SER A 611 -3.22 -56.21 25.38
CA SER A 611 -4.57 -56.81 25.49
C SER A 611 -5.73 -55.89 25.93
N ALA A 612 -6.95 -55.95 25.37
CA ALA A 612 -7.55 -56.98 24.52
C ALA A 612 -8.85 -56.46 23.87
N GLU A 613 -9.11 -56.97 22.66
CA GLU A 613 -10.41 -57.52 22.20
C GLU A 613 -11.55 -56.56 21.80
N ALA A 614 -12.40 -56.85 20.81
CA ALA A 614 -12.42 -57.84 19.73
C ALA A 614 -13.58 -57.51 18.77
N SER A 615 -13.41 -57.86 17.49
CA SER A 615 -14.41 -58.37 16.51
C SER A 615 -15.76 -57.63 16.31
N SER A 616 -16.19 -57.29 15.09
CA SER A 616 -16.57 -58.22 14.00
C SER A 616 -16.98 -57.39 12.75
N HIS A 617 -16.35 -57.59 11.59
CA HIS A 617 -16.79 -58.39 10.41
C HIS A 617 -17.94 -57.82 9.55
N HIS A 618 -17.61 -57.28 8.36
CA HIS A 618 -17.90 -57.86 7.02
C HIS A 618 -17.31 -56.95 5.90
N ARG A 619 -16.32 -57.45 5.12
CA ARG A 619 -16.41 -57.96 3.71
C ARG A 619 -17.18 -57.01 2.78
N THR A 620 -16.58 -56.45 1.72
CA THR A 620 -15.97 -57.09 0.53
C THR A 620 -14.82 -56.23 -0.05
N MET A 621 -13.62 -56.77 -0.35
CA MET A 621 -13.14 -57.27 -1.67
C MET A 621 -13.42 -56.30 -2.83
N SER A 622 -12.51 -55.94 -3.75
CA SER A 622 -11.23 -56.47 -4.25
C SER A 622 -10.67 -55.34 -5.17
N SER A 623 -9.38 -55.08 -5.40
CA SER A 623 -8.38 -55.99 -5.97
C SER A 623 -7.02 -55.30 -6.15
N CYS A 624 -5.97 -56.09 -5.93
CA CYS A 624 -4.67 -56.16 -6.62
C CYS A 624 -3.59 -55.06 -6.50
N THR A 625 -2.84 -55.20 -5.40
CA THR A 625 -1.37 -55.23 -5.24
C THR A 625 -0.53 -56.01 -6.28
N ARG A 626 0.69 -55.53 -6.59
CA ARG A 626 2.06 -56.15 -6.40
C ARG A 626 3.10 -55.57 -7.41
N ALA A 627 4.22 -54.97 -6.96
CA ALA A 627 5.51 -55.52 -6.45
C ALA A 627 6.52 -55.81 -7.59
N VAL A 628 7.62 -55.04 -7.72
CA VAL A 628 9.00 -55.22 -7.17
C VAL A 628 9.77 -56.45 -7.73
N CYS A 629 10.86 -56.19 -8.48
CA CYS A 629 12.24 -56.71 -8.31
C CYS A 629 13.13 -56.49 -9.57
N ALA A 630 14.41 -56.11 -9.36
CA ALA A 630 15.56 -56.10 -10.31
C ALA A 630 16.25 -57.52 -10.35
N PRO A 631 17.47 -57.81 -10.91
CA PRO A 631 18.54 -57.00 -11.56
C PRO A 631 19.39 -57.68 -12.72
N SER A 632 20.55 -57.06 -13.07
CA SER A 632 21.76 -57.54 -13.84
C SER A 632 21.73 -57.41 -15.39
N SER A 633 22.77 -57.02 -16.15
CA SER A 633 24.26 -57.19 -16.13
C SER A 633 24.91 -56.05 -16.99
N ALA A 634 25.99 -55.35 -16.60
CA ALA A 634 27.44 -55.64 -16.60
C ALA A 634 28.15 -55.66 -17.99
N GLN A 635 28.99 -54.66 -18.29
CA GLN A 635 30.39 -54.79 -18.81
C GLN A 635 31.09 -53.40 -19.03
N GLU A 636 32.06 -53.09 -18.16
CA GLU A 636 33.26 -52.23 -18.38
C GLU A 636 34.44 -53.12 -18.91
N PRO A 637 35.74 -52.74 -19.09
CA PRO A 637 36.50 -51.51 -18.71
C PRO A 637 37.64 -51.04 -19.68
N GLY A 638 38.37 -49.98 -19.28
CA GLY A 638 39.78 -49.71 -19.66
C GLY A 638 40.08 -48.22 -19.95
N SER A 639 40.62 -47.36 -19.08
CA SER A 639 41.87 -47.31 -18.29
C SER A 639 43.01 -46.46 -18.92
N HIS A 640 43.44 -45.47 -18.12
CA HIS A 640 44.73 -44.75 -18.07
C HIS A 640 45.33 -44.01 -19.29
N LYS A 641 45.55 -42.69 -19.13
CA LYS A 641 46.89 -42.09 -18.91
C LYS A 641 46.84 -40.56 -18.72
N LEU A 642 47.24 -40.11 -17.53
CA LEU A 642 47.89 -38.81 -17.35
C LEU A 642 49.28 -38.85 -18.00
N ARG A 643 49.67 -37.80 -18.74
CA ARG A 643 51.08 -37.44 -18.91
C ARG A 643 51.26 -35.93 -19.10
N TRP A 644 52.04 -35.38 -18.18
CA TRP A 644 52.76 -34.12 -18.30
C TRP A 644 53.78 -34.16 -19.44
N ARG A 645 53.96 -33.05 -20.17
CA ARG A 645 55.26 -32.62 -20.69
C ARG A 645 55.35 -31.08 -20.75
N LEU A 646 56.40 -30.59 -20.08
CA LEU A 646 57.02 -29.28 -20.16
C LEU A 646 57.94 -29.19 -21.39
N SER A 647 58.06 -28.00 -21.99
CA SER A 647 59.32 -27.40 -22.47
C SER A 647 59.07 -25.92 -22.84
N THR A 648 59.37 -24.97 -21.96
CA THR A 648 60.58 -24.10 -21.93
C THR A 648 60.70 -22.98 -22.97
N ALA A 649 60.72 -21.76 -22.42
CA ALA A 649 61.57 -20.60 -22.76
C ALA A 649 61.28 -19.76 -24.02
N SER A 650 60.96 -18.47 -23.83
CA SER A 650 61.98 -17.41 -23.76
C SER A 650 61.41 -16.06 -23.30
N ARG A 651 62.24 -15.32 -22.55
CA ARG A 651 62.04 -13.98 -21.97
C ARG A 651 62.50 -12.88 -22.96
N ARG A 652 61.89 -11.69 -22.87
CA ARG A 652 62.51 -10.32 -22.95
C ARG A 652 61.37 -9.31 -22.73
N ALA A 653 61.26 -8.61 -21.59
CA ALA A 653 62.06 -7.49 -21.09
C ALA A 653 62.08 -6.27 -22.03
N TRP A 654 61.32 -5.22 -21.72
CA TRP A 654 61.64 -3.84 -22.13
C TRP A 654 61.45 -2.88 -20.94
N LYS A 655 62.49 -2.06 -20.76
CA LYS A 655 62.72 -1.07 -19.70
C LYS A 655 62.09 0.28 -20.07
N THR A 656 61.93 1.07 -19.01
CA THR A 656 61.77 2.52 -18.88
C THR A 656 62.70 3.39 -19.75
N SER A 657 62.21 4.56 -20.19
CA SER A 657 62.95 5.84 -20.20
C SER A 657 62.04 7.05 -20.52
N ASP A 658 61.94 7.97 -19.56
CA ASP A 658 62.07 9.43 -19.61
C ASP A 658 61.39 10.33 -20.69
N SER A 659 60.77 11.40 -20.15
CA SER A 659 60.14 12.65 -20.67
C SER A 659 61.03 13.58 -21.54
N PRO A 660 60.68 14.85 -21.96
CA PRO A 660 59.48 15.72 -21.76
C PRO A 660 59.02 16.60 -23.00
N CYS A 661 58.00 17.48 -22.78
CA CYS A 661 57.59 18.67 -23.58
C CYS A 661 56.98 18.43 -24.99
N GLU A 662 56.00 19.16 -25.53
CA GLU A 662 55.73 20.61 -25.50
C GLU A 662 54.28 20.90 -26.00
N LEU A 663 53.66 21.99 -25.51
CA LEU A 663 52.41 22.57 -26.03
C LEU A 663 52.56 23.05 -27.48
N LYS A 664 51.51 22.92 -28.31
CA LYS A 664 51.16 23.94 -29.32
C LYS A 664 49.65 24.04 -29.55
N LEU A 665 49.14 25.22 -29.24
CA LEU A 665 47.85 25.78 -29.67
C LEU A 665 47.80 25.95 -31.19
N GLN A 666 46.62 25.75 -31.79
CA GLN A 666 46.21 26.50 -32.97
C GLN A 666 44.77 27.02 -32.78
N LEU A 667 44.70 28.34 -32.57
CA LEU A 667 43.55 29.19 -32.83
C LEU A 667 43.35 29.34 -34.34
N LYS A 668 42.10 29.38 -34.79
CA LYS A 668 41.73 30.06 -36.03
C LYS A 668 40.49 30.93 -35.81
N GLU A 669 40.67 32.17 -36.23
CA GLU A 669 39.84 33.35 -36.07
C GLU A 669 38.62 33.42 -36.99
N LEU A 670 37.56 34.03 -36.42
CA LEU A 670 36.72 35.15 -36.91
C LEU A 670 36.07 35.12 -38.30
N SER A 671 34.76 35.38 -38.32
CA SER A 671 34.24 36.61 -38.95
C SER A 671 32.89 37.03 -38.32
N ILE A 672 32.79 38.32 -37.98
CA ILE A 672 31.61 39.06 -37.52
C ILE A 672 31.31 40.12 -38.58
N HIS A 673 30.04 40.32 -38.93
CA HIS A 673 29.40 41.55 -39.44
C HIS A 673 27.98 41.55 -38.83
N GLY A 674 27.35 42.61 -38.32
CA GLY A 674 27.65 44.02 -38.20
C GLY A 674 26.33 44.75 -37.86
N VAL A 675 26.25 45.29 -36.64
CA VAL A 675 25.65 46.57 -36.17
C VAL A 675 24.35 47.12 -36.82
N SER A 676 23.33 47.40 -36.00
CA SER A 676 22.70 48.74 -35.95
C SER A 676 21.96 49.00 -34.63
N THR A 677 22.08 50.25 -34.20
CA THR A 677 21.83 50.88 -32.90
C THR A 677 20.40 51.40 -32.72
N THR A 678 19.90 51.42 -31.47
CA THR A 678 19.28 52.62 -30.85
C THR A 678 19.00 52.39 -29.35
N LYS A 679 19.44 53.33 -28.50
CA LYS A 679 18.98 53.57 -27.12
C LYS A 679 18.62 55.06 -27.03
N PRO A 680 17.74 55.48 -26.10
CA PRO A 680 18.28 56.12 -24.89
C PRO A 680 17.51 55.85 -23.58
N GLN A 681 18.30 55.85 -22.47
CA GLN A 681 18.03 56.45 -21.14
C GLN A 681 16.88 55.89 -20.26
N VAL A 682 16.95 55.70 -18.93
CA VAL A 682 17.82 56.03 -17.77
C VAL A 682 17.56 54.96 -16.67
N GLY A 683 18.53 54.63 -15.79
CA GLY A 683 18.19 54.17 -14.43
C GLY A 683 19.15 53.18 -13.73
N ALA A 684 19.92 53.70 -12.77
CA ALA A 684 20.49 53.06 -11.58
C ALA A 684 21.66 52.03 -11.67
N HIS A 685 22.84 52.53 -11.26
CA HIS A 685 23.97 51.86 -10.57
C HIS A 685 23.48 50.94 -9.41
N THR A 686 24.13 49.89 -8.90
CA THR A 686 25.51 49.35 -8.97
C THR A 686 25.46 47.95 -8.33
N SER A 687 26.07 46.93 -8.93
CA SER A 687 26.24 45.60 -8.30
C SER A 687 27.29 44.78 -9.06
N VAL A 688 28.58 44.92 -8.74
CA VAL A 688 29.58 43.83 -8.84
C VAL A 688 30.78 44.19 -7.93
N GLN A 689 30.64 44.06 -6.61
CA GLN A 689 31.81 44.06 -5.72
C GLN A 689 31.64 43.21 -4.44
N ASN A 690 30.50 42.53 -4.23
CA ASN A 690 30.22 41.80 -2.98
C ASN A 690 30.09 40.27 -3.13
N GLN A 691 30.48 39.67 -4.25
CA GLN A 691 30.46 38.21 -4.43
C GLN A 691 31.85 37.54 -4.45
N PHE A 692 32.94 38.30 -4.42
CA PHE A 692 34.30 37.74 -4.38
C PHE A 692 34.90 37.60 -2.96
N ASP A 693 34.33 38.26 -1.95
CA ASP A 693 34.87 38.22 -0.58
C ASP A 693 34.25 37.14 0.32
N LEU A 694 33.16 36.49 -0.10
CA LEU A 694 32.55 35.39 0.66
C LEU A 694 33.23 34.03 0.38
N LEU A 695 33.80 33.84 -0.80
CA LEU A 695 34.51 32.61 -1.20
C LEU A 695 35.95 32.52 -0.64
N ARG A 696 36.58 33.65 -0.27
CA ARG A 696 37.90 33.66 0.39
C ARG A 696 37.85 33.34 1.88
N LYS A 697 36.68 33.42 2.53
CA LYS A 697 36.51 33.07 3.97
C LYS A 697 36.20 31.59 4.21
N ILE A 698 35.83 30.82 3.19
CA ILE A 698 35.48 29.39 3.31
C ILE A 698 36.69 28.48 3.07
N VAL A 699 37.72 28.93 2.36
CA VAL A 699 38.93 28.13 2.04
C VAL A 699 40.04 28.23 3.12
N LYS A 700 39.83 28.98 4.21
CA LYS A 700 40.81 29.13 5.31
C LYS A 700 40.43 28.46 6.64
N LYS A 701 39.45 27.55 6.66
CA LYS A 701 39.01 26.83 7.86
C LYS A 701 39.04 25.29 7.78
N THR A 702 39.74 24.73 6.80
CA THR A 702 39.86 23.27 6.58
C THR A 702 41.32 22.81 6.51
N THR A 703 42.20 23.41 7.32
CA THR A 703 43.61 22.99 7.41
C THR A 703 44.16 23.25 8.81
N THR A 704 43.59 22.58 9.81
CA THR A 704 44.20 22.35 11.13
C THR A 704 43.32 21.34 11.85
N TYR A 705 43.57 20.05 11.65
CA TYR A 705 43.36 18.94 12.59
C TYR A 705 43.82 17.65 11.91
N ASN A 706 45.13 17.58 11.66
CA ASN A 706 45.88 16.35 11.45
C ASN A 706 47.35 16.75 11.60
N ILE A 707 47.84 16.67 12.84
CA ILE A 707 49.21 16.43 13.30
C ILE A 707 49.14 16.59 14.82
N SER A 708 48.85 15.49 15.51
CA SER A 708 49.31 15.21 16.88
C SER A 708 48.88 13.79 17.26
N HIS A 709 49.84 12.97 17.66
CA HIS A 709 49.72 11.62 18.25
C HIS A 709 49.91 10.42 17.31
N GLN A 710 51.10 10.34 16.73
CA GLN A 710 51.94 9.16 16.96
C GLN A 710 53.00 9.55 17.98
N GLU A 711 52.95 8.92 19.16
CA GLU A 711 54.02 8.66 20.14
C GLU A 711 53.39 8.53 21.55
N ASN A 712 52.89 7.34 21.87
CA ASN A 712 53.25 6.72 23.15
C ASN A 712 53.04 5.20 23.09
N THR A 713 54.16 4.52 23.11
CA THR A 713 54.35 3.08 23.30
C THR A 713 53.95 2.64 24.71
N ALA A 714 53.45 1.40 24.78
CA ALA A 714 53.53 0.46 25.90
C ALA A 714 52.80 0.78 27.22
N TYR A 715 51.80 -0.05 27.56
CA TYR A 715 51.84 -0.94 28.73
C TYR A 715 50.62 -1.89 28.78
N THR A 716 50.88 -3.20 28.94
CA THR A 716 50.02 -4.29 29.49
C THR A 716 48.76 -4.72 28.70
N ALA A 717 48.69 -5.86 27.98
CA ALA A 717 48.89 -7.30 28.27
C ALA A 717 47.58 -8.10 28.50
N VAL A 718 47.32 -9.03 27.56
CA VAL A 718 46.93 -10.45 27.73
C VAL A 718 45.72 -10.82 28.62
N LYS A 719 44.67 -11.36 27.97
CA LYS A 719 43.75 -12.48 28.36
C LYS A 719 42.41 -12.26 27.61
N ARG A 720 41.78 -13.19 26.89
CA ARG A 720 41.73 -14.66 26.92
C ARG A 720 41.20 -15.14 25.56
N THR A 721 41.84 -16.15 25.00
CA THR A 721 41.24 -17.16 24.12
C THR A 721 40.39 -18.11 24.97
N CYS A 722 39.15 -18.34 24.55
CA CYS A 722 38.44 -19.61 24.57
C CYS A 722 37.26 -19.50 23.60
#